data_AF-A0A2N2LI01-F1
#
_entry.id   AF-A0A2N2LI01-F1
#
_cell.length_a   1.000
_cell.length_b   1.000
_cell.length_c   1.000
_cell.angle_alpha   90.00
_cell.angle_beta   90.00
_cell.angle_gamma   90.00
#
_symmetry.space_group_name_H-M   'P 1'
#
loop_
_entity.id
_entity.type
_entity.pdbx_description
1 polymer ?
#
loop_
_entity_poly.entity_id
_entity_poly.type
_entity_poly.pdbx_seq_one_letter_code
_entity_poly.pdbx_strand_id
1 'polypeptide(L)'
;MSTRLVFFGSPDYAVPSLRACLALPGFEVVAVVTQPDRPRGRSGAPAFTPMKAAAIEAGVPVILQPERVRRDTTEALAALRPDVGVVAASGHILPNHLLNAFPRRVINVHASLLPRHRGASPVASAILAGDAVTGATIMEVVREVDAGPVIAQIETAIGPLDTTGTLTDRIATLGAGLLAEVLPRWVAGALTSTPQDASLATHAPKLARADGVIDWTRSAEEIARRVRAFHPWPLATTTYRGEPFTVLAAWPLPETADAPPGMVLEGGRSALTPLLPGRLARAVVACGSGSLALLTVQAPRGDRGLPERRPRADRLPARLATPRGTMVAMRHLLDLSLEEIGDTLVEWGEPRFRATQIAQWAVRHGVTDFEAMTNLPAPLRTRLTAEFSLAPLPVITARTADDGATTKVLLDLGAGAAVEAVRMDYDPDEDESPDRTTVCVSTQVGCAMGCSFCATGQQGFTRNLRPSEILAQVLHFTRERRVTNIVFMGMGEPLANYDATLRAIRWMVHPDGLDLRQRGITVSTVGLVRAIDRLADEGLQVGLTVSLHAPDDELRRRLIDTARGTTIDELVAAAKRYIEKRGRRVTFAYALLDHVNDEPEQATRLARRIRGIQAHVNLIPYNPTAGAGLRRPSRERVRAFQRALQAEGINATVRIERGQEIAAACGQLRTDVMNEKTAPSGAAFVVIEP
;
A
#
# COMPACT_ATOMS: atom_id res chain seq x y z
N MET A 1 -39.93 7.81 0.80
CA MET A 1 -39.46 7.36 2.13
C MET A 1 -38.10 6.71 1.95
N SER A 2 -37.17 6.88 2.88
CA SER A 2 -35.86 6.22 2.81
C SER A 2 -36.01 4.73 3.10
N THR A 3 -35.28 3.88 2.37
CA THR A 3 -35.25 2.43 2.57
C THR A 3 -34.45 2.12 3.83
N ARG A 4 -35.06 1.42 4.79
CA ARG A 4 -34.48 1.12 6.11
C ARG A 4 -33.69 -0.20 6.04
N LEU A 5 -32.39 -0.11 6.24
CA LEU A 5 -31.45 -1.22 6.09
C LEU A 5 -30.91 -1.70 7.43
N VAL A 6 -30.85 -3.01 7.63
CA VAL A 6 -30.07 -3.64 8.72
C VAL A 6 -28.84 -4.32 8.12
N PHE A 7 -27.67 -3.99 8.66
CA PHE A 7 -26.41 -4.56 8.22
C PHE A 7 -25.90 -5.60 9.22
N PHE A 8 -25.51 -6.78 8.74
CA PHE A 8 -24.95 -7.88 9.53
C PHE A 8 -23.50 -8.12 9.11
N GLY A 9 -22.54 -7.88 10.00
CA GLY A 9 -21.13 -8.09 9.70
C GLY A 9 -20.25 -8.04 10.93
N SER A 10 -18.99 -8.45 10.83
CA SER A 10 -18.08 -8.43 11.98
C SER A 10 -16.63 -8.11 11.64
N PRO A 11 -15.95 -8.82 10.72
CA PRO A 11 -14.54 -8.60 10.43
C PRO A 11 -14.32 -7.41 9.49
N ASP A 12 -13.05 -7.05 9.28
CA ASP A 12 -12.63 -5.96 8.39
C ASP A 12 -13.19 -6.10 6.97
N TYR A 13 -13.32 -7.35 6.46
CA TYR A 13 -13.94 -7.66 5.16
C TYR A 13 -15.32 -7.03 4.96
N ALA A 14 -16.11 -6.91 6.03
CA ALA A 14 -17.49 -6.41 5.96
C ALA A 14 -17.58 -4.88 5.92
N VAL A 15 -16.52 -4.17 6.36
CA VAL A 15 -16.53 -2.72 6.55
C VAL A 15 -16.72 -1.95 5.22
N PRO A 16 -16.05 -2.30 4.10
CA PRO A 16 -16.30 -1.67 2.82
C PRO A 16 -17.77 -1.75 2.39
N SER A 17 -18.43 -2.90 2.62
CA SER A 17 -19.85 -3.08 2.28
C SER A 17 -20.78 -2.24 3.15
N LEU A 18 -20.50 -2.09 4.46
CA LEU A 18 -21.26 -1.15 5.31
C LEU A 18 -21.12 0.29 4.81
N ARG A 19 -19.89 0.72 4.49
CA ARG A 19 -19.62 2.07 3.99
C ARG A 19 -20.33 2.33 2.66
N ALA A 20 -20.37 1.34 1.77
CA ALA A 20 -21.15 1.42 0.55
C ALA A 20 -22.65 1.64 0.86
N CYS A 21 -23.24 0.85 1.77
CA CYS A 21 -24.64 1.02 2.18
C CYS A 21 -24.93 2.41 2.78
N LEU A 22 -24.02 2.94 3.62
CA LEU A 22 -24.16 4.26 4.24
C LEU A 22 -24.10 5.41 3.24
N ALA A 23 -23.39 5.22 2.11
CA ALA A 23 -23.24 6.21 1.07
C ALA A 23 -24.39 6.19 0.04
N LEU A 24 -25.28 5.20 0.06
CA LEU A 24 -26.35 5.06 -0.91
C LEU A 24 -27.48 6.08 -0.70
N PRO A 25 -27.80 6.92 -1.71
CA PRO A 25 -28.93 7.83 -1.62
C PRO A 25 -30.25 7.08 -1.45
N GLY A 26 -31.10 7.55 -0.54
CA GLY A 26 -32.41 6.94 -0.29
C GLY A 26 -32.37 5.65 0.53
N PHE A 27 -31.22 5.33 1.15
CA PHE A 27 -31.06 4.27 2.13
C PHE A 27 -30.70 4.87 3.49
N GLU A 28 -31.20 4.25 4.56
CA GLU A 28 -30.90 4.59 5.94
C GLU A 28 -30.46 3.30 6.66
N VAL A 29 -29.22 3.24 7.13
CA VAL A 29 -28.75 2.11 7.94
C VAL A 29 -29.25 2.29 9.37
N VAL A 30 -30.34 1.60 9.71
CA VAL A 30 -31.05 1.75 10.99
C VAL A 30 -30.49 0.87 12.10
N ALA A 31 -29.78 -0.20 11.75
CA ALA A 31 -29.07 -1.02 12.71
C ALA A 31 -27.88 -1.74 12.10
N VAL A 32 -26.87 -1.99 12.93
CA VAL A 32 -25.77 -2.91 12.66
C VAL A 32 -25.81 -4.04 13.68
N VAL A 33 -25.73 -5.28 13.21
CA VAL A 33 -25.61 -6.49 14.03
C VAL A 33 -24.21 -7.07 13.83
N THR A 34 -23.46 -7.19 14.93
CA THR A 34 -22.08 -7.69 14.92
C THR A 34 -21.83 -8.63 16.08
N GLN A 35 -20.79 -9.46 16.00
CA GLN A 35 -20.41 -10.34 17.09
C GLN A 35 -20.07 -9.54 18.36
N PRO A 36 -20.18 -10.15 19.55
CA PRO A 36 -19.73 -9.57 20.79
C PRO A 36 -18.24 -9.18 20.76
N ASP A 37 -17.89 -8.14 21.50
CA ASP A 37 -16.50 -7.74 21.68
C ASP A 37 -15.75 -8.88 22.36
N ARG A 38 -14.60 -9.25 21.79
CA ARG A 38 -13.75 -10.31 22.35
C ARG A 38 -12.38 -9.76 22.73
N PRO A 39 -11.73 -10.32 23.76
CA PRO A 39 -10.35 -10.02 24.09
C PRO A 39 -9.45 -10.15 22.86
N ARG A 40 -8.65 -9.12 22.56
CA ARG A 40 -7.69 -9.15 21.43
C ARG A 40 -6.33 -8.63 21.89
N GLY A 41 -5.26 -9.33 21.49
CA GLY A 41 -3.88 -8.98 21.84
C GLY A 41 -3.46 -9.40 23.25
N ARG A 42 -2.23 -9.03 23.64
CA ARG A 42 -1.59 -9.48 24.90
C ARG A 42 -2.20 -8.86 26.16
N SER A 43 -2.91 -7.74 26.04
CA SER A 43 -3.54 -7.04 27.16
C SER A 43 -4.85 -7.69 27.63
N GLY A 44 -5.45 -8.58 26.82
CA GLY A 44 -6.71 -9.27 27.16
C GLY A 44 -7.94 -8.35 27.26
N ALA A 45 -7.81 -7.05 26.96
CA ALA A 45 -8.94 -6.12 27.00
C ALA A 45 -9.94 -6.43 25.87
N PRO A 46 -11.26 -6.35 26.12
CA PRO A 46 -12.27 -6.45 25.07
C PRO A 46 -12.00 -5.41 23.98
N ALA A 47 -11.82 -5.87 22.74
CA ALA A 47 -11.65 -4.99 21.60
C ALA A 47 -12.95 -4.99 20.77
N PHE A 48 -13.32 -3.82 20.29
CA PHE A 48 -14.44 -3.69 19.37
C PHE A 48 -14.20 -4.54 18.12
N THR A 49 -15.27 -5.14 17.61
CA THR A 49 -15.24 -5.65 16.24
C THR A 49 -15.00 -4.49 15.26
N PRO A 50 -14.30 -4.72 14.14
CA PRO A 50 -14.18 -3.71 13.08
C PRO A 50 -15.52 -3.12 12.65
N MET A 51 -16.56 -3.97 12.57
CA MET A 51 -17.91 -3.54 12.25
C MET A 51 -18.51 -2.60 13.31
N LYS A 52 -18.34 -2.90 14.61
CA LYS A 52 -18.80 -2.00 15.69
C LYS A 52 -18.10 -0.64 15.61
N ALA A 53 -16.79 -0.64 15.42
CA ALA A 53 -16.01 0.59 15.30
C ALA A 53 -16.51 1.45 14.12
N ALA A 54 -16.70 0.83 12.95
CA ALA A 54 -17.23 1.52 11.77
C ALA A 54 -18.67 2.02 11.96
N ALA A 55 -19.53 1.27 12.64
CA ALA A 55 -20.91 1.66 12.91
C ALA A 55 -20.99 2.85 13.88
N ILE A 56 -20.16 2.87 14.94
CA ILE A 56 -20.06 4.01 15.86
C ILE A 56 -19.55 5.24 15.12
N GLU A 57 -18.49 5.08 14.33
CA GLU A 57 -17.90 6.16 13.53
C GLU A 57 -18.92 6.79 12.57
N ALA A 58 -19.79 5.97 11.97
CA ALA A 58 -20.83 6.40 11.05
C ALA A 58 -22.10 6.93 11.75
N GLY A 59 -22.17 6.87 13.09
CA GLY A 59 -23.35 7.30 13.84
C GLY A 59 -24.58 6.41 13.62
N VAL A 60 -24.39 5.12 13.37
CA VAL A 60 -25.52 4.16 13.24
C VAL A 60 -26.31 4.12 14.55
N PRO A 61 -27.64 4.33 14.53
CA PRO A 61 -28.41 4.56 15.75
C PRO A 61 -28.55 3.34 16.65
N VAL A 62 -28.51 2.13 16.08
CA VAL A 62 -28.63 0.88 16.84
C VAL A 62 -27.50 -0.08 16.49
N ILE A 63 -26.76 -0.54 17.50
CA ILE A 63 -25.72 -1.56 17.35
C ILE A 63 -26.07 -2.73 18.28
N LEU A 64 -26.40 -3.88 17.70
CA LEU A 64 -26.72 -5.11 18.44
C LEU A 64 -25.52 -6.05 18.43
N GLN A 65 -25.21 -6.63 19.60
CA GLN A 65 -24.11 -7.59 19.76
C GLN A 65 -24.56 -8.90 20.41
N PRO A 66 -25.51 -9.63 19.80
CA PRO A 66 -25.98 -10.88 20.38
C PRO A 66 -24.90 -11.97 20.29
N GLU A 67 -24.76 -12.79 21.33
CA GLU A 67 -23.97 -14.04 21.23
C GLU A 67 -24.54 -14.97 20.15
N ARG A 68 -25.87 -15.02 20.05
CA ARG A 68 -26.61 -15.74 19.02
C ARG A 68 -27.85 -14.94 18.64
N VAL A 69 -28.14 -14.86 17.36
CA VAL A 69 -29.38 -14.25 16.87
C VAL A 69 -30.57 -15.12 17.29
N ARG A 70 -31.39 -14.59 18.19
CA ARG A 70 -32.60 -15.24 18.73
C ARG A 70 -33.83 -14.35 18.49
N ARG A 71 -34.97 -14.73 19.06
CA ARG A 71 -36.25 -14.01 18.90
C ARG A 71 -36.21 -12.59 19.45
N ASP A 72 -35.54 -12.38 20.57
CA ASP A 72 -35.29 -11.05 21.15
C ASP A 72 -34.57 -10.09 20.18
N THR A 73 -33.53 -10.58 19.49
CA THR A 73 -32.81 -9.83 18.45
C THR A 73 -33.74 -9.53 17.29
N THR A 74 -34.60 -10.48 16.92
CA THR A 74 -35.57 -10.32 15.83
C THR A 74 -36.63 -9.29 16.17
N GLU A 75 -37.16 -9.31 17.40
CA GLU A 75 -38.14 -8.35 17.91
C GLU A 75 -37.55 -6.93 17.98
N ALA A 76 -36.31 -6.80 18.48
CA ALA A 76 -35.59 -5.53 18.50
C ALA A 76 -35.39 -4.94 17.10
N LEU A 77 -35.03 -5.77 16.12
CA LEU A 77 -34.87 -5.33 14.73
C LEU A 77 -36.22 -5.04 14.07
N ALA A 78 -37.26 -5.85 14.31
CA ALA A 78 -38.60 -5.64 13.76
C ALA A 78 -39.23 -4.33 14.25
N ALA A 79 -38.96 -3.92 15.49
CA ALA A 79 -39.38 -2.62 16.02
C ALA A 79 -38.82 -1.43 15.22
N LEU A 80 -37.68 -1.61 14.54
CA LEU A 80 -37.09 -0.62 13.65
C LEU A 80 -37.75 -0.60 12.27
N ARG A 81 -38.71 -1.49 11.97
CA ARG A 81 -39.40 -1.60 10.68
C ARG A 81 -38.43 -1.61 9.48
N PRO A 82 -37.51 -2.58 9.41
CA PRO A 82 -36.53 -2.63 8.33
C PRO A 82 -37.15 -3.15 7.03
N ASP A 83 -36.66 -2.65 5.90
CA ASP A 83 -37.08 -3.07 4.56
C ASP A 83 -36.20 -4.21 4.03
N VAL A 84 -34.88 -4.10 4.20
CA VAL A 84 -33.88 -5.00 3.62
C VAL A 84 -32.75 -5.33 4.60
N GLY A 85 -32.24 -6.55 4.53
CA GLY A 85 -31.05 -6.98 5.28
C GLY A 85 -29.84 -7.16 4.36
N VAL A 86 -28.66 -6.73 4.79
CA VAL A 86 -27.40 -7.00 4.09
C VAL A 86 -26.44 -7.73 5.01
N VAL A 87 -25.87 -8.84 4.54
CA VAL A 87 -24.88 -9.64 5.26
C VAL A 87 -23.54 -9.52 4.55
N ALA A 88 -22.47 -9.37 5.33
CA ALA A 88 -21.11 -9.58 4.88
C ALA A 88 -20.31 -10.16 6.05
N ALA A 89 -19.93 -11.44 5.97
CA ALA A 89 -19.14 -12.13 6.98
C ALA A 89 -19.61 -11.90 8.44
N SER A 90 -20.90 -12.07 8.73
CA SER A 90 -21.47 -11.79 10.06
C SER A 90 -21.05 -12.77 11.17
N GLY A 91 -20.59 -13.98 10.81
CA GLY A 91 -20.34 -15.06 11.76
C GLY A 91 -21.59 -15.60 12.46
N HIS A 92 -22.78 -15.06 12.15
CA HIS A 92 -24.06 -15.51 12.67
C HIS A 92 -24.81 -16.30 11.61
N ILE A 93 -25.41 -17.41 12.01
CA ILE A 93 -26.43 -18.08 11.21
C ILE A 93 -27.74 -17.34 11.45
N LEU A 94 -28.36 -16.81 10.39
CA LEU A 94 -29.60 -16.06 10.49
C LEU A 94 -30.81 -17.03 10.45
N PRO A 95 -31.58 -17.14 11.54
CA PRO A 95 -32.76 -18.02 11.59
C PRO A 95 -33.92 -17.50 10.73
N ASN A 96 -34.81 -18.39 10.29
CA ASN A 96 -35.96 -18.05 9.45
C ASN A 96 -36.86 -16.94 10.03
N HIS A 97 -37.04 -16.90 11.35
CA HIS A 97 -37.86 -15.85 11.97
C HIS A 97 -37.28 -14.45 11.73
N LEU A 98 -35.96 -14.33 11.55
CA LEU A 98 -35.29 -13.08 11.24
C LEU A 98 -35.34 -12.80 9.74
N LEU A 99 -35.05 -13.81 8.91
CA LEU A 99 -35.10 -13.65 7.44
C LEU A 99 -36.48 -13.18 6.98
N ASN A 100 -37.54 -13.70 7.59
CA ASN A 100 -38.93 -13.33 7.31
C ASN A 100 -39.31 -11.92 7.79
N ALA A 101 -38.47 -11.26 8.59
CA ALA A 101 -38.73 -9.91 9.08
C ALA A 101 -38.38 -8.81 8.06
N PHE A 102 -37.76 -9.17 6.92
CA PHE A 102 -37.34 -8.23 5.88
C PHE A 102 -38.21 -8.37 4.61
N PRO A 103 -39.10 -7.41 4.31
CA PRO A 103 -39.96 -7.44 3.13
C PRO A 103 -39.21 -7.59 1.81
N ARG A 104 -38.00 -6.99 1.71
CA ARG A 104 -37.12 -7.05 0.53
C ARG A 104 -36.01 -8.10 0.67
N ARG A 105 -36.23 -9.08 1.54
CA ARG A 105 -35.32 -10.20 1.84
C ARG A 105 -33.97 -9.74 2.39
N VAL A 106 -33.12 -10.72 2.68
CA VAL A 106 -31.75 -10.52 3.15
C VAL A 106 -30.80 -11.00 2.06
N ILE A 107 -29.83 -10.16 1.69
CA ILE A 107 -28.79 -10.50 0.70
C ILE A 107 -27.41 -10.58 1.36
N ASN A 108 -26.51 -11.40 0.84
CA ASN A 108 -25.15 -11.60 1.34
C ASN A 108 -24.10 -11.24 0.29
N VAL A 109 -23.04 -10.58 0.73
CA VAL A 109 -21.78 -10.39 -0.01
C VAL A 109 -20.83 -11.52 0.38
N HIS A 110 -20.68 -12.51 -0.50
CA HIS A 110 -19.84 -13.68 -0.29
C HIS A 110 -18.51 -13.58 -1.02
N ALA A 111 -17.42 -14.01 -0.39
CA ALA A 111 -16.04 -13.83 -0.89
C ALA A 111 -15.55 -14.98 -1.80
N SER A 112 -16.42 -15.48 -2.67
CA SER A 112 -16.06 -16.35 -3.79
C SER A 112 -17.07 -16.22 -4.93
N LEU A 113 -16.74 -16.81 -6.08
CA LEU A 113 -17.69 -17.09 -7.16
C LEU A 113 -18.49 -18.35 -6.81
N LEU A 114 -19.68 -18.17 -6.25
CA LEU A 114 -20.60 -19.26 -5.97
C LEU A 114 -21.07 -19.93 -7.27
N PRO A 115 -21.27 -21.27 -7.29
CA PRO A 115 -21.38 -22.16 -6.13
C PRO A 115 -20.08 -22.69 -5.52
N ARG A 116 -18.91 -22.29 -6.02
CA ARG A 116 -17.63 -22.72 -5.47
C ARG A 116 -17.34 -22.05 -4.12
N HIS A 117 -16.74 -22.82 -3.22
CA HIS A 117 -16.22 -22.40 -1.92
C HIS A 117 -17.28 -21.84 -0.96
N ARG A 118 -18.43 -22.52 -0.83
CA ARG A 118 -19.44 -22.21 0.21
C ARG A 118 -18.87 -22.40 1.61
N GLY A 119 -19.00 -21.41 2.49
CA GLY A 119 -18.62 -21.54 3.90
C GLY A 119 -17.64 -20.48 4.41
N ALA A 120 -16.84 -20.87 5.40
CA ALA A 120 -16.20 -19.94 6.33
C ALA A 120 -14.82 -19.44 5.87
N SER A 121 -14.17 -20.07 4.89
CA SER A 121 -12.83 -19.67 4.44
C SER A 121 -12.68 -19.68 2.91
N PRO A 122 -13.62 -19.04 2.18
CA PRO A 122 -13.75 -19.18 0.72
C PRO A 122 -12.50 -18.77 -0.05
N VAL A 123 -11.88 -17.65 0.34
CA VAL A 123 -10.68 -17.11 -0.32
C VAL A 123 -9.49 -18.06 -0.17
N ALA A 124 -9.27 -18.59 1.04
CA ALA A 124 -8.21 -19.57 1.28
C ALA A 124 -8.46 -20.85 0.48
N SER A 125 -9.71 -21.33 0.43
CA SER A 125 -10.09 -22.51 -0.34
C SER A 125 -9.87 -22.35 -1.84
N ALA A 126 -10.10 -21.16 -2.41
CA ALA A 126 -9.79 -20.87 -3.80
C ALA A 126 -8.28 -20.98 -4.10
N ILE A 127 -7.43 -20.43 -3.23
CA ILE A 127 -5.97 -20.56 -3.37
C ILE A 127 -5.51 -22.01 -3.21
N LEU A 128 -6.06 -22.74 -2.24
CA LEU A 128 -5.74 -24.16 -2.02
C LEU A 128 -6.13 -25.02 -3.21
N ALA A 129 -7.31 -24.79 -3.79
CA ALA A 129 -7.79 -25.48 -4.98
C ALA A 129 -6.92 -25.20 -6.21
N GLY A 130 -6.17 -24.09 -6.21
CA GLY A 130 -5.37 -23.64 -7.35
C GLY A 130 -6.20 -22.94 -8.41
N ASP A 131 -7.31 -22.31 -8.01
CA ASP A 131 -8.17 -21.57 -8.92
C ASP A 131 -7.40 -20.40 -9.55
N ALA A 132 -7.63 -20.14 -10.84
CA ALA A 132 -7.03 -18.99 -11.54
C ALA A 132 -7.79 -17.68 -11.26
N VAL A 133 -9.07 -17.78 -10.92
CA VAL A 133 -9.99 -16.65 -10.73
C VAL A 133 -10.87 -16.89 -9.52
N THR A 134 -11.29 -15.80 -8.88
CA THR A 134 -12.29 -15.78 -7.81
C THR A 134 -13.03 -14.46 -7.86
N GLY A 135 -13.77 -14.09 -6.82
CA GLY A 135 -14.58 -12.88 -6.87
C GLY A 135 -15.46 -12.67 -5.66
N ALA A 136 -16.41 -11.75 -5.82
CA ALA A 136 -17.51 -11.57 -4.88
C ALA A 136 -18.83 -11.98 -5.52
N THR A 137 -19.71 -12.58 -4.74
CA THR A 137 -21.09 -12.91 -5.13
C THR A 137 -22.07 -12.17 -4.24
N ILE A 138 -23.05 -11.48 -4.84
CA ILE A 138 -24.27 -11.04 -4.15
C ILE A 138 -25.33 -12.13 -4.35
N MET A 139 -25.83 -12.69 -3.25
CA MET A 139 -26.87 -13.73 -3.29
C MET A 139 -27.94 -13.47 -2.24
N GLU A 140 -29.09 -14.10 -2.39
CA GLU A 140 -30.08 -14.18 -1.33
C GLU A 140 -29.60 -15.06 -0.18
N VAL A 141 -29.96 -14.72 1.05
CA VAL A 141 -29.68 -15.57 2.22
C VAL A 141 -30.80 -16.58 2.40
N VAL A 142 -30.42 -17.85 2.31
CA VAL A 142 -31.27 -18.99 2.68
C VAL A 142 -30.71 -19.67 3.93
N ARG A 143 -31.46 -20.64 4.48
CA ARG A 143 -31.04 -21.37 5.69
C ARG A 143 -29.74 -22.16 5.48
N GLU A 144 -29.58 -22.75 4.30
CA GLU A 144 -28.36 -23.46 3.92
C GLU A 144 -27.24 -22.45 3.65
N VAL A 145 -26.06 -22.71 4.22
CA VAL A 145 -24.92 -21.79 4.18
C VAL A 145 -24.47 -21.57 2.74
N ASP A 146 -24.52 -20.32 2.32
CA ASP A 146 -24.06 -19.83 1.02
C ASP A 146 -24.66 -20.53 -0.21
N ALA A 147 -25.86 -21.11 -0.06
CA ALA A 147 -26.54 -21.87 -1.11
C ALA A 147 -27.69 -21.09 -1.78
N GLY A 148 -27.89 -19.82 -1.40
CA GLY A 148 -29.02 -19.04 -1.91
C GLY A 148 -28.86 -18.62 -3.37
N PRO A 149 -29.97 -18.32 -4.06
CA PRO A 149 -29.92 -17.82 -5.43
C PRO A 149 -29.00 -16.60 -5.61
N VAL A 150 -28.20 -16.62 -6.68
CA VAL A 150 -27.23 -15.58 -7.03
C VAL A 150 -27.94 -14.41 -7.72
N ILE A 151 -27.66 -13.19 -7.28
CA ILE A 151 -28.17 -11.95 -7.88
C ILE A 151 -27.13 -11.38 -8.85
N ALA A 152 -25.87 -11.30 -8.43
CA ALA A 152 -24.78 -10.77 -9.26
C ALA A 152 -23.41 -11.29 -8.79
N GLN A 153 -22.42 -11.26 -9.68
CA GLN A 153 -21.04 -11.65 -9.40
C GLN A 153 -20.05 -10.68 -10.05
N ILE A 154 -18.88 -10.55 -9.45
CA ILE A 154 -17.74 -9.81 -10.01
C ILE A 154 -16.47 -10.64 -9.83
N GLU A 155 -15.67 -10.76 -10.89
CA GLU A 155 -14.47 -11.59 -10.95
C GLU A 155 -13.18 -10.80 -10.75
N THR A 156 -12.15 -11.45 -10.19
CA THR A 156 -10.75 -11.02 -10.19
C THR A 156 -9.83 -12.23 -10.35
N ALA A 157 -8.70 -12.02 -11.03
CA ALA A 157 -7.64 -13.03 -11.11
C ALA A 157 -6.97 -13.26 -9.74
N ILE A 158 -6.53 -14.51 -9.51
CA ILE A 158 -5.68 -14.90 -8.38
C ILE A 158 -4.22 -14.85 -8.86
N GLY A 159 -3.47 -13.85 -8.38
CA GLY A 159 -2.07 -13.71 -8.71
C GLY A 159 -1.19 -14.81 -8.11
N PRO A 160 -0.02 -15.09 -8.71
CA PRO A 160 0.89 -16.13 -8.21
C PRO A 160 1.48 -15.80 -6.83
N LEU A 161 1.47 -14.53 -6.43
CA LEU A 161 1.92 -14.05 -5.13
C LEU A 161 0.78 -13.65 -4.19
N ASP A 162 -0.48 -13.81 -4.62
CA ASP A 162 -1.61 -13.48 -3.76
C ASP A 162 -1.67 -14.40 -2.56
N THR A 163 -1.90 -13.79 -1.41
CA THR A 163 -2.21 -14.46 -0.14
C THR A 163 -3.68 -14.30 0.16
N THR A 164 -4.22 -15.09 1.10
CA THR A 164 -5.61 -14.91 1.55
C THR A 164 -5.86 -13.48 2.02
N GLY A 165 -4.92 -12.86 2.74
CA GLY A 165 -5.04 -11.46 3.18
C GLY A 165 -5.18 -10.48 2.02
N THR A 166 -4.20 -10.44 1.11
CA THR A 166 -4.19 -9.48 -0.01
C THR A 166 -5.38 -9.66 -0.95
N LEU A 167 -5.80 -10.91 -1.17
CA LEU A 167 -6.93 -11.22 -2.03
C LEU A 167 -8.27 -10.88 -1.36
N THR A 168 -8.39 -11.09 -0.05
CA THR A 168 -9.60 -10.72 0.73
C THR A 168 -9.85 -9.21 0.67
N ASP A 169 -8.81 -8.38 0.83
CA ASP A 169 -8.95 -6.92 0.78
C ASP A 169 -9.44 -6.43 -0.59
N ARG A 170 -8.91 -7.03 -1.66
CA ARG A 170 -9.34 -6.75 -3.03
C ARG A 170 -10.80 -7.15 -3.26
N ILE A 171 -11.17 -8.38 -2.87
CA ILE A 171 -12.55 -8.89 -3.02
C ILE A 171 -13.54 -8.08 -2.18
N ALA A 172 -13.16 -7.62 -0.98
CA ALA A 172 -14.01 -6.79 -0.14
C ALA A 172 -14.38 -5.47 -0.84
N THR A 173 -13.41 -4.85 -1.51
CA THR A 173 -13.60 -3.60 -2.26
C THR A 173 -14.48 -3.83 -3.49
N LEU A 174 -14.20 -4.87 -4.27
CA LEU A 174 -15.01 -5.24 -5.44
C LEU A 174 -16.45 -5.59 -5.05
N GLY A 175 -16.63 -6.38 -4.00
CA GLY A 175 -17.95 -6.77 -3.48
C GLY A 175 -18.75 -5.59 -2.96
N ALA A 176 -18.11 -4.62 -2.32
CA ALA A 176 -18.77 -3.38 -1.89
C ALA A 176 -19.24 -2.53 -3.08
N GLY A 177 -18.42 -2.41 -4.13
CA GLY A 177 -18.81 -1.75 -5.38
C GLY A 177 -19.99 -2.43 -6.05
N LEU A 178 -19.94 -3.76 -6.18
CA LEU A 178 -21.04 -4.56 -6.73
C LEU A 178 -22.32 -4.42 -5.90
N LEU A 179 -22.22 -4.44 -4.57
CA LEU A 179 -23.36 -4.24 -3.66
C LEU A 179 -24.01 -2.86 -3.88
N ALA A 180 -23.21 -1.80 -4.03
CA ALA A 180 -23.73 -0.45 -4.25
C ALA A 180 -24.55 -0.35 -5.55
N GLU A 181 -24.19 -1.10 -6.58
CA GLU A 181 -24.96 -1.18 -7.83
C GLU A 181 -26.23 -2.04 -7.66
N VAL A 182 -26.11 -3.20 -7.01
CA VAL A 182 -27.16 -4.22 -6.92
C VAL A 182 -28.27 -3.81 -5.96
N LEU A 183 -27.93 -3.27 -4.79
CA LEU A 183 -28.88 -3.07 -3.70
C LEU A 183 -30.05 -2.12 -4.07
N PRO A 184 -29.83 -0.94 -4.70
CA PRO A 184 -30.92 -0.07 -5.15
C PRO A 184 -31.86 -0.77 -6.15
N ARG A 185 -31.30 -1.50 -7.12
CA ARG A 185 -32.06 -2.20 -8.15
C ARG A 185 -32.83 -3.40 -7.58
N TRP A 186 -32.24 -4.11 -6.63
CA TRP A 186 -32.87 -5.20 -5.89
C TRP A 186 -34.10 -4.71 -5.10
N VAL A 187 -33.94 -3.64 -4.32
CA VAL A 187 -35.05 -3.06 -3.54
C VAL A 187 -36.16 -2.52 -4.46
N ALA A 188 -35.80 -1.98 -5.62
CA ALA A 188 -36.77 -1.54 -6.63
C ALA A 188 -37.51 -2.71 -7.32
N GLY A 189 -37.07 -3.96 -7.13
CA GLY A 189 -37.62 -5.12 -7.84
C GLY A 189 -37.18 -5.22 -9.30
N ALA A 190 -36.08 -4.55 -9.67
CA ALA A 190 -35.55 -4.52 -11.03
C ALA A 190 -34.55 -5.64 -11.33
N LEU A 191 -34.28 -6.53 -10.36
CA LEU A 191 -33.37 -7.66 -10.48
C LEU A 191 -34.07 -8.95 -10.06
N THR A 192 -33.71 -10.04 -10.73
CA THR A 192 -34.08 -11.41 -10.36
C THR A 192 -32.83 -12.16 -9.90
N SER A 193 -33.02 -13.20 -9.11
CA SER A 193 -31.95 -14.11 -8.69
C SER A 193 -32.04 -15.44 -9.44
N THR A 194 -30.91 -16.13 -9.56
CA THR A 194 -30.79 -17.42 -10.24
C THR A 194 -30.36 -18.50 -9.25
N PRO A 195 -31.07 -19.63 -9.14
CA PRO A 195 -30.63 -20.74 -8.30
C PRO A 195 -29.21 -21.22 -8.66
N GLN A 196 -28.42 -21.53 -7.65
CA GLN A 196 -27.08 -22.09 -7.86
C GLN A 196 -27.17 -23.53 -8.37
N ASP A 197 -26.28 -23.91 -9.30
CA ASP A 197 -26.09 -25.32 -9.68
C ASP A 197 -25.40 -26.10 -8.55
N ALA A 198 -26.15 -26.99 -7.90
CA ALA A 198 -25.64 -27.79 -6.79
C ALA A 198 -24.52 -28.77 -7.20
N SER A 199 -24.45 -29.17 -8.47
CA SER A 199 -23.42 -30.10 -8.94
C SER A 199 -22.02 -29.49 -8.99
N LEU A 200 -21.93 -28.16 -9.07
CA LEU A 200 -20.68 -27.39 -9.11
C LEU A 200 -20.24 -26.90 -7.71
N ALA A 201 -21.03 -27.21 -6.68
CA ALA A 201 -20.79 -26.71 -5.33
C ALA A 201 -19.54 -27.34 -4.69
N THR A 202 -18.68 -26.49 -4.15
CA THR A 202 -17.56 -26.92 -3.30
C THR A 202 -17.64 -26.20 -1.96
N HIS A 203 -17.03 -26.79 -0.93
CA HIS A 203 -17.13 -26.28 0.45
C HIS A 203 -15.79 -25.76 0.98
N ALA A 204 -15.88 -24.65 1.72
CA ALA A 204 -14.77 -23.97 2.36
C ALA A 204 -14.88 -24.12 3.89
N PRO A 205 -14.27 -25.16 4.49
CA PRO A 205 -14.33 -25.36 5.93
C PRO A 205 -13.62 -24.22 6.67
N LYS A 206 -13.99 -24.02 7.93
CA LYS A 206 -13.24 -23.13 8.81
C LYS A 206 -11.86 -23.74 9.05
N LEU A 207 -10.80 -22.98 8.81
CA LEU A 207 -9.45 -23.48 9.08
C LEU A 207 -9.24 -23.67 10.60
N ALA A 208 -8.18 -24.37 10.96
CA ALA A 208 -7.72 -24.60 12.31
C ALA A 208 -6.20 -24.40 12.37
N ARG A 209 -5.67 -24.21 13.58
CA ARG A 209 -4.22 -24.03 13.78
C ARG A 209 -3.41 -25.20 13.22
N ALA A 210 -3.94 -26.43 13.32
CA ALA A 210 -3.29 -27.64 12.84
C ALA A 210 -3.14 -27.68 11.31
N ASP A 211 -4.02 -27.00 10.55
CA ASP A 211 -3.94 -26.96 9.09
C ASP A 211 -2.65 -26.27 8.61
N GLY A 212 -2.12 -25.36 9.43
CA GLY A 212 -0.87 -24.66 9.18
C GLY A 212 0.37 -25.55 9.23
N VAL A 213 0.31 -26.77 9.77
CA VAL A 213 1.49 -27.65 9.82
C VAL A 213 1.83 -28.13 8.39
N ILE A 214 3.07 -27.89 7.96
CA ILE A 214 3.57 -28.32 6.67
C ILE A 214 3.84 -29.82 6.73
N ASP A 215 3.17 -30.53 5.82
CA ASP A 215 3.45 -31.90 5.48
C ASP A 215 4.33 -31.92 4.24
N TRP A 216 5.64 -32.17 4.44
CA TRP A 216 6.64 -32.14 3.38
C TRP A 216 6.46 -33.27 2.35
N THR A 217 5.65 -34.30 2.64
CA THR A 217 5.35 -35.38 1.70
C THR A 217 4.43 -34.96 0.55
N ARG A 218 3.89 -33.74 0.60
CA ARG A 218 3.08 -33.14 -0.48
C ARG A 218 3.97 -32.55 -1.57
N SER A 219 3.39 -32.24 -2.73
CA SER A 219 4.13 -31.58 -3.81
C SER A 219 4.53 -30.16 -3.45
N ALA A 220 5.62 -29.67 -4.03
CA ALA A 220 6.08 -28.30 -3.82
C ALA A 220 5.00 -27.27 -4.19
N GLU A 221 4.25 -27.49 -5.26
CA GLU A 221 3.15 -26.61 -5.68
C GLU A 221 2.01 -26.56 -4.65
N GLU A 222 1.67 -27.70 -4.07
CA GLU A 222 0.64 -27.76 -3.05
C GLU A 222 1.09 -27.06 -1.77
N ILE A 223 2.33 -27.28 -1.33
CA ILE A 223 2.88 -26.59 -0.16
C ILE A 223 2.96 -25.08 -0.41
N ALA A 224 3.37 -24.64 -1.61
CA ALA A 224 3.39 -23.22 -1.97
C ALA A 224 1.99 -22.57 -1.92
N ARG A 225 0.95 -23.28 -2.41
CA ARG A 225 -0.44 -22.84 -2.27
C ARG A 225 -0.86 -22.74 -0.81
N ARG A 226 -0.52 -23.72 0.02
CA ARG A 226 -0.82 -23.71 1.47
C ARG A 226 -0.15 -22.53 2.18
N VAL A 227 1.12 -22.22 1.87
CA VAL A 227 1.81 -21.04 2.43
C VAL A 227 1.04 -19.75 2.14
N ARG A 228 0.56 -19.57 0.91
CA ARG A 228 -0.22 -18.39 0.50
C ARG A 228 -1.63 -18.37 1.12
N ALA A 229 -2.32 -19.51 1.09
CA ALA A 229 -3.68 -19.65 1.59
C ALA A 229 -3.79 -19.47 3.12
N PHE A 230 -2.76 -19.83 3.86
CA PHE A 230 -2.72 -19.72 5.31
C PHE A 230 -2.12 -18.41 5.81
N HIS A 231 -1.83 -17.45 4.93
CA HIS A 231 -1.37 -16.12 5.34
C HIS A 231 -2.54 -15.11 5.31
N PRO A 232 -2.90 -14.47 6.44
CA PRO A 232 -2.13 -14.34 7.69
C PRO A 232 -2.46 -15.38 8.77
N TRP A 233 -3.40 -16.29 8.53
CA TRP A 233 -3.79 -17.33 9.49
C TRP A 233 -4.21 -18.61 8.77
N PRO A 234 -3.86 -19.81 9.28
CA PRO A 234 -3.12 -20.12 10.51
C PRO A 234 -1.59 -19.98 10.46
N LEU A 235 -1.04 -19.52 9.33
CA LEU A 235 0.38 -19.54 8.94
C LEU A 235 0.91 -20.95 8.70
N ALA A 236 1.74 -21.10 7.67
CA ALA A 236 2.41 -22.36 7.38
C ALA A 236 3.62 -22.53 8.31
N THR A 237 3.71 -23.67 9.01
CA THR A 237 4.69 -23.92 10.07
C THR A 237 5.34 -25.30 9.92
N THR A 238 6.59 -25.41 10.32
CA THR A 238 7.38 -26.65 10.30
C THR A 238 8.32 -26.67 11.50
N THR A 239 9.05 -27.76 11.71
CA THR A 239 10.22 -27.78 12.60
C THR A 239 11.52 -27.87 11.78
N TYR A 240 12.60 -27.34 12.32
CA TYR A 240 13.95 -27.52 11.79
C TYR A 240 14.92 -27.70 12.97
N ARG A 241 15.61 -28.84 13.01
CA ARG A 241 16.50 -29.25 14.12
C ARG A 241 15.83 -29.18 15.52
N GLY A 242 14.54 -29.54 15.57
CA GLY A 242 13.74 -29.51 16.82
C GLY A 242 13.11 -28.16 17.16
N GLU A 243 13.44 -27.09 16.43
CA GLU A 243 12.90 -25.74 16.66
C GLU A 243 11.73 -25.43 15.70
N PRO A 244 10.65 -24.76 16.15
CA PRO A 244 9.53 -24.40 15.29
C PRO A 244 9.83 -23.20 14.38
N PHE A 245 9.51 -23.31 13.09
CA PHE A 245 9.65 -22.27 12.08
C PHE A 245 8.32 -21.97 11.41
N THR A 246 8.14 -20.72 10.97
CA THR A 246 7.01 -20.29 10.14
C THR A 246 7.53 -19.95 8.74
N VAL A 247 6.87 -20.46 7.70
CA VAL A 247 7.13 -20.11 6.30
C VAL A 247 6.11 -19.06 5.88
N LEU A 248 6.58 -17.84 5.62
CA LEU A 248 5.74 -16.69 5.27
C LEU A 248 5.59 -16.51 3.75
N ALA A 249 6.58 -16.97 2.98
CA ALA A 249 6.53 -16.96 1.53
C ALA A 249 7.40 -18.10 0.98
N ALA A 250 6.89 -18.79 -0.04
CA ALA A 250 7.56 -19.90 -0.71
C ALA A 250 7.20 -19.93 -2.19
N TRP A 251 8.04 -20.60 -2.98
CA TRP A 251 7.84 -20.77 -4.42
C TRP A 251 8.18 -22.20 -4.85
N PRO A 252 7.32 -22.86 -5.66
CA PRO A 252 7.62 -24.19 -6.15
C PRO A 252 8.66 -24.13 -7.28
N LEU A 253 9.61 -25.05 -7.26
CA LEU A 253 10.61 -25.23 -8.30
C LEU A 253 10.23 -26.44 -9.18
N PRO A 254 10.42 -26.33 -10.51
CA PRO A 254 10.08 -27.39 -11.45
C PRO A 254 11.02 -28.61 -11.36
N GLU A 255 12.21 -28.46 -10.80
CA GLU A 255 13.18 -29.55 -10.67
C GLU A 255 12.90 -30.40 -9.41
N THR A 256 12.84 -31.72 -9.62
CA THR A 256 12.71 -32.69 -8.54
C THR A 256 14.09 -33.00 -8.01
N ALA A 257 14.33 -32.74 -6.73
CA ALA A 257 15.57 -33.14 -6.09
C ALA A 257 15.52 -34.61 -5.71
N ASP A 258 16.62 -35.33 -5.95
CA ASP A 258 16.81 -36.70 -5.47
C ASP A 258 17.18 -36.68 -3.98
N ALA A 259 16.21 -36.33 -3.14
CA ALA A 259 16.36 -36.25 -1.69
C ALA A 259 15.04 -36.54 -0.97
N PRO A 260 15.07 -37.10 0.26
CA PRO A 260 13.87 -37.36 1.04
C PRO A 260 13.05 -36.09 1.30
N PRO A 261 11.70 -36.17 1.29
CA PRO A 261 10.84 -35.03 1.60
C PRO A 261 11.18 -34.39 2.97
N GLY A 262 11.30 -33.06 2.99
CA GLY A 262 11.70 -32.29 4.18
C GLY A 262 13.21 -32.10 4.32
N MET A 263 14.03 -32.72 3.46
CA MET A 263 15.47 -32.48 3.44
C MET A 263 15.81 -31.14 2.79
N VAL A 264 16.65 -30.34 3.46
CA VAL A 264 17.22 -29.12 2.88
C VAL A 264 18.34 -29.52 1.92
N LEU A 265 18.28 -29.04 0.68
CA LEU A 265 19.21 -29.40 -0.38
C LEU A 265 20.56 -28.65 -0.27
N GLU A 266 21.66 -29.28 -0.67
CA GLU A 266 22.98 -28.64 -0.75
C GLU A 266 22.94 -27.43 -1.70
N GLY A 267 23.56 -26.31 -1.31
CA GLY A 267 23.44 -25.05 -2.06
C GLY A 267 22.09 -24.34 -1.91
N GLY A 268 21.33 -24.59 -0.83
CA GLY A 268 19.96 -24.13 -0.58
C GLY A 268 19.65 -22.63 -0.68
N ARG A 269 20.58 -21.77 -1.08
CA ARG A 269 20.31 -20.41 -1.54
C ARG A 269 20.44 -20.36 -3.05
N SER A 270 19.32 -20.36 -3.75
CA SER A 270 19.25 -20.20 -5.21
C SER A 270 18.54 -18.89 -5.58
N ALA A 271 19.00 -18.27 -6.67
CA ALA A 271 18.26 -17.18 -7.29
C ALA A 271 17.08 -17.76 -8.06
N LEU A 272 15.87 -17.31 -7.74
CA LEU A 272 14.65 -17.77 -8.40
C LEU A 272 14.30 -16.94 -9.62
N THR A 273 15.26 -16.15 -10.07
CA THR A 273 14.95 -14.96 -10.82
C THR A 273 14.43 -15.23 -12.27
N PRO A 274 14.54 -16.44 -12.90
CA PRO A 274 13.74 -16.78 -14.08
C PRO A 274 12.23 -16.94 -13.79
N LEU A 275 11.89 -17.32 -12.55
CA LEU A 275 10.52 -17.63 -12.11
C LEU A 275 9.90 -16.50 -11.26
N LEU A 276 10.72 -15.82 -10.46
CA LEU A 276 10.39 -14.71 -9.58
C LEU A 276 11.51 -13.67 -9.58
N PRO A 277 11.44 -12.66 -10.44
CA PRO A 277 12.55 -11.75 -10.60
C PRO A 277 12.91 -10.98 -9.31
N GLY A 278 14.20 -10.86 -8.99
CA GLY A 278 14.72 -10.19 -7.80
C GLY A 278 14.59 -10.96 -6.48
N ARG A 279 14.12 -12.22 -6.47
CA ARG A 279 13.94 -13.01 -5.23
C ARG A 279 14.97 -14.13 -5.07
N LEU A 280 15.50 -14.24 -3.85
CA LEU A 280 16.41 -15.29 -3.43
C LEU A 280 15.69 -16.28 -2.51
N ALA A 281 15.94 -17.56 -2.70
CA ALA A 281 15.58 -18.58 -1.73
C ALA A 281 16.52 -18.50 -0.51
N ARG A 282 15.96 -18.57 0.70
CA ARG A 282 16.68 -18.74 1.96
C ARG A 282 17.13 -20.18 2.17
N ALA A 283 16.29 -21.12 1.73
CA ALA A 283 16.50 -22.54 1.73
C ALA A 283 15.74 -23.14 0.54
N VAL A 284 16.21 -24.27 0.00
CA VAL A 284 15.43 -25.11 -0.90
C VAL A 284 15.23 -26.45 -0.22
N VAL A 285 13.98 -26.93 -0.17
CA VAL A 285 13.59 -28.13 0.55
C VAL A 285 12.97 -29.12 -0.42
N ALA A 286 13.42 -30.38 -0.39
CA ALA A 286 12.80 -31.47 -1.13
C ALA A 286 11.36 -31.69 -0.64
N CYS A 287 10.45 -31.90 -1.57
CA CYS A 287 9.03 -32.18 -1.28
C CYS A 287 8.69 -33.58 -1.79
N GLY A 288 7.46 -34.06 -1.58
CA GLY A 288 7.01 -35.33 -2.13
C GLY A 288 7.11 -35.40 -3.66
N SER A 289 6.98 -34.25 -4.32
CA SER A 289 7.42 -34.03 -5.70
C SER A 289 7.86 -32.58 -5.88
N GLY A 290 8.87 -32.38 -6.74
CA GLY A 290 9.53 -31.09 -6.92
C GLY A 290 10.32 -30.64 -5.69
N SER A 291 10.75 -29.38 -5.73
CA SER A 291 11.46 -28.74 -4.62
C SER A 291 10.79 -27.42 -4.27
N LEU A 292 10.80 -27.02 -3.01
CA LEU A 292 10.20 -25.76 -2.55
C LEU A 292 11.28 -24.79 -2.12
N ALA A 293 11.32 -23.64 -2.77
CA ALA A 293 12.16 -22.53 -2.36
C ALA A 293 11.47 -21.69 -1.28
N LEU A 294 12.09 -21.59 -0.10
CA LEU A 294 11.58 -20.77 1.01
C LEU A 294 12.10 -19.35 0.86
N LEU A 295 11.22 -18.39 0.59
CA LEU A 295 11.59 -16.99 0.35
C LEU A 295 11.72 -16.20 1.65
N THR A 296 10.79 -16.44 2.57
CA THR A 296 10.72 -15.74 3.85
C THR A 296 10.31 -16.73 4.92
N VAL A 297 11.14 -16.85 5.95
CA VAL A 297 10.93 -17.71 7.10
C VAL A 297 11.10 -16.91 8.38
N GLN A 298 10.36 -17.28 9.41
CA GLN A 298 10.42 -16.67 10.72
C GLN A 298 10.70 -17.73 11.77
N ALA A 299 11.79 -17.55 12.52
CA ALA A 299 12.13 -18.33 13.70
C ALA A 299 11.23 -17.94 14.90
N PRO A 300 11.08 -18.79 15.92
CA PRO A 300 10.07 -18.63 16.97
C PRO A 300 10.40 -17.51 17.98
N ARG A 301 11.58 -16.88 17.86
CA ARG A 301 12.00 -15.68 18.61
C ARG A 301 12.69 -14.73 17.63
N GLY A 302 12.39 -13.44 17.75
CA GLY A 302 12.86 -12.39 16.84
C GLY A 302 14.30 -12.55 16.37
N ASP A 303 14.47 -12.39 15.06
CA ASP A 303 15.70 -12.22 14.31
C ASP A 303 17.00 -12.73 14.96
N ARG A 304 17.22 -14.05 14.87
CA ARG A 304 18.56 -14.61 14.74
C ARG A 304 18.51 -15.58 13.58
N GLY A 305 19.16 -15.21 12.47
CA GLY A 305 19.28 -16.04 11.28
C GLY A 305 19.81 -17.45 11.56
N LEU A 306 19.66 -18.33 10.58
CA LEU A 306 20.19 -19.70 10.60
C LEU A 306 21.68 -19.68 11.03
N PRO A 307 22.10 -20.41 12.08
CA PRO A 307 23.49 -20.42 12.49
C PRO A 307 24.34 -21.23 11.50
N GLU A 308 25.33 -20.57 10.89
CA GLU A 308 26.42 -21.23 10.16
C GLU A 308 27.40 -21.87 11.14
N ARG A 309 27.67 -23.17 10.97
CA ARG A 309 28.90 -23.80 11.47
C ARG A 309 29.48 -24.72 10.40
N ARG A 310 30.71 -24.41 10.00
CA ARG A 310 31.57 -25.17 9.09
C ARG A 310 32.00 -26.52 9.69
N PRO A 311 32.05 -27.61 8.91
CA PRO A 311 33.04 -28.66 9.08
C PRO A 311 34.34 -28.33 8.33
N ARG A 312 35.45 -28.88 8.83
CA ARG A 312 36.83 -28.57 8.46
C ARG A 312 37.24 -29.11 7.08
N ALA A 313 38.31 -28.50 6.57
CA ALA A 313 39.05 -28.74 5.35
C ALA A 313 39.32 -30.23 5.03
N ASP A 314 39.11 -30.61 3.78
CA ASP A 314 40.21 -30.98 2.87
C ASP A 314 39.70 -31.26 1.44
N ARG A 315 40.47 -30.76 0.45
CA ARG A 315 40.46 -31.04 -1.01
C ARG A 315 39.42 -30.31 -1.90
N LEU A 316 39.86 -29.21 -2.49
CA LEU A 316 39.57 -28.78 -3.87
C LEU A 316 40.76 -29.21 -4.77
N PRO A 317 40.77 -29.05 -6.12
CA PRO A 317 39.75 -28.45 -7.00
C PRO A 317 39.50 -29.21 -8.34
N ALA A 318 38.42 -28.88 -9.05
CA ALA A 318 38.47 -28.71 -10.50
C ALA A 318 37.33 -27.79 -10.97
N ARG A 319 37.69 -26.58 -11.43
CA ARG A 319 36.83 -25.64 -12.15
C ARG A 319 36.73 -26.07 -13.60
N LEU A 320 35.54 -25.96 -14.21
CA LEU A 320 35.41 -25.67 -15.64
C LEU A 320 34.32 -24.61 -15.86
N ALA A 321 34.60 -23.72 -16.80
CA ALA A 321 33.97 -22.43 -17.02
C ALA A 321 32.59 -22.49 -17.71
N THR A 322 31.83 -21.40 -17.56
CA THR A 322 30.57 -21.04 -18.25
C THR A 322 30.72 -20.86 -19.77
N PRO A 323 29.62 -20.97 -20.54
CA PRO A 323 28.92 -19.74 -20.96
C PRO A 323 27.36 -19.80 -21.09
N ARG A 324 26.75 -18.70 -20.61
CA ARG A 324 25.69 -17.84 -21.21
C ARG A 324 24.20 -18.24 -21.30
N GLY A 325 23.38 -17.33 -20.73
CA GLY A 325 22.06 -16.87 -21.20
C GLY A 325 20.85 -17.66 -20.67
N THR A 326 19.84 -17.11 -19.99
CA THR A 326 19.21 -15.80 -20.19
C THR A 326 18.48 -15.29 -18.94
N MET A 327 18.59 -13.97 -18.80
CA MET A 327 17.93 -12.93 -18.01
C MET A 327 16.83 -13.25 -17.00
N VAL A 328 17.07 -12.61 -15.87
CA VAL A 328 16.66 -12.91 -14.53
C VAL A 328 16.68 -11.49 -13.96
N ALA A 329 15.52 -10.83 -13.75
CA ALA A 329 15.51 -9.41 -13.40
C ALA A 329 16.31 -9.17 -12.13
N MET A 330 17.44 -8.53 -12.38
CA MET A 330 18.61 -8.56 -11.54
C MET A 330 18.41 -7.56 -10.40
N ARG A 331 18.75 -7.94 -9.17
CA ARG A 331 18.53 -7.11 -7.98
C ARG A 331 19.20 -5.76 -8.17
N HIS A 332 18.53 -4.64 -7.89
CA HIS A 332 19.15 -3.34 -8.07
C HIS A 332 20.18 -3.08 -6.96
N LEU A 333 21.42 -2.74 -7.31
CA LEU A 333 22.50 -2.55 -6.33
C LEU A 333 22.12 -1.49 -5.28
N LEU A 334 21.52 -0.39 -5.74
CA LEU A 334 21.16 0.75 -4.89
C LEU A 334 19.97 0.50 -3.93
N ASP A 335 19.42 -0.72 -3.89
CA ASP A 335 18.55 -1.16 -2.78
C ASP A 335 19.35 -1.43 -1.49
N LEU A 336 20.66 -1.69 -1.64
CA LEU A 336 21.61 -1.91 -0.55
C LEU A 336 22.12 -0.58 0.03
N SER A 337 22.54 -0.61 1.30
CA SER A 337 23.39 0.44 1.86
C SER A 337 24.84 0.28 1.39
N LEU A 338 25.65 1.34 1.50
CA LEU A 338 27.09 1.26 1.23
C LEU A 338 27.77 0.17 2.06
N GLU A 339 27.34 0.00 3.32
CA GLU A 339 27.86 -1.00 4.23
C GLU A 339 27.53 -2.43 3.77
N GLU A 340 26.28 -2.67 3.35
CA GLU A 340 25.85 -3.97 2.83
C GLU A 340 26.52 -4.31 1.48
N ILE A 341 26.81 -3.31 0.64
CA ILE A 341 27.65 -3.49 -0.56
C ILE A 341 29.06 -3.90 -0.13
N GLY A 342 29.62 -3.25 0.88
CA GLY A 342 30.92 -3.60 1.46
C GLY A 342 30.97 -5.03 2.00
N ASP A 343 29.93 -5.45 2.74
CA ASP A 343 29.82 -6.82 3.26
C ASP A 343 29.72 -7.85 2.11
N THR A 344 28.91 -7.55 1.09
CA THR A 344 28.79 -8.40 -0.11
C THR A 344 30.14 -8.56 -0.81
N LEU A 345 30.92 -7.49 -0.94
CA LEU A 345 32.26 -7.54 -1.54
C LEU A 345 33.22 -8.38 -0.71
N VAL A 346 33.19 -8.26 0.63
CA VAL A 346 34.02 -9.07 1.52
C VAL A 346 33.68 -10.55 1.39
N GLU A 347 32.38 -10.91 1.32
CA GLU A 347 31.93 -12.28 1.05
C GLU A 347 32.45 -12.80 -0.30
N TRP A 348 32.62 -11.92 -1.27
CA TRP A 348 33.16 -12.24 -2.60
C TRP A 348 34.70 -12.32 -2.64
N GLY A 349 35.37 -12.10 -1.51
CA GLY A 349 36.83 -12.06 -1.41
C GLY A 349 37.44 -10.74 -1.87
N GLU A 350 36.63 -9.69 -2.01
CA GLU A 350 37.06 -8.38 -2.46
C GLU A 350 37.24 -7.39 -1.30
N PRO A 351 38.18 -6.43 -1.40
CA PRO A 351 38.36 -5.43 -0.35
C PRO A 351 37.11 -4.55 -0.16
N ARG A 352 36.72 -4.35 1.11
CA ARG A 352 35.54 -3.54 1.50
C ARG A 352 35.53 -2.14 0.88
N PHE A 353 36.70 -1.50 0.72
CA PHE A 353 36.81 -0.14 0.17
C PHE A 353 36.27 0.01 -1.26
N ARG A 354 36.15 -1.10 -2.02
CA ARG A 354 35.58 -1.04 -3.38
C ARG A 354 34.11 -0.65 -3.38
N ALA A 355 33.39 -0.80 -2.25
CA ALA A 355 32.02 -0.31 -2.11
C ALA A 355 31.95 1.20 -2.39
N THR A 356 32.91 1.98 -1.87
CA THR A 356 33.02 3.41 -2.11
C THR A 356 33.28 3.71 -3.58
N GLN A 357 34.17 2.95 -4.24
CA GLN A 357 34.42 3.13 -5.68
C GLN A 357 33.14 2.90 -6.50
N ILE A 358 32.41 1.82 -6.21
CA ILE A 358 31.14 1.51 -6.88
C ILE A 358 30.09 2.60 -6.63
N ALA A 359 29.96 3.07 -5.39
CA ALA A 359 29.02 4.13 -5.03
C ALA A 359 29.29 5.44 -5.77
N GLN A 360 30.55 5.84 -5.88
CA GLN A 360 30.94 7.04 -6.63
C GLN A 360 30.55 6.92 -8.11
N TRP A 361 30.76 5.77 -8.75
CA TRP A 361 30.29 5.57 -10.12
C TRP A 361 28.76 5.57 -10.24
N ALA A 362 28.09 4.72 -9.46
CA ALA A 362 26.66 4.46 -9.61
C ALA A 362 25.79 5.64 -9.17
N VAL A 363 26.17 6.32 -8.08
CA VAL A 363 25.36 7.37 -7.46
C VAL A 363 25.88 8.75 -7.84
N ARG A 364 27.16 9.05 -7.61
CA ARG A 364 27.71 10.39 -7.85
C ARG A 364 27.77 10.73 -9.34
N HIS A 365 28.20 9.78 -10.16
CA HIS A 365 28.31 9.96 -11.61
C HIS A 365 27.09 9.42 -12.37
N GLY A 366 26.15 8.76 -11.68
CA GLY A 366 24.91 8.26 -12.27
C GLY A 366 25.12 7.16 -13.33
N VAL A 367 26.27 6.47 -13.30
CA VAL A 367 26.61 5.40 -14.24
C VAL A 367 25.68 4.20 -14.06
N THR A 368 25.17 3.70 -15.19
CA THR A 368 24.17 2.63 -15.24
C THR A 368 24.73 1.28 -15.67
N ASP A 369 26.03 1.21 -15.95
CA ASP A 369 26.73 0.01 -16.41
C ASP A 369 28.01 -0.22 -15.59
N PHE A 370 28.14 -1.41 -15.02
CA PHE A 370 29.32 -1.79 -14.24
C PHE A 370 30.59 -1.87 -15.08
N GLU A 371 30.49 -2.16 -16.38
CA GLU A 371 31.67 -2.22 -17.25
C GLU A 371 32.34 -0.85 -17.41
N ALA A 372 31.61 0.26 -17.23
CA ALA A 372 32.18 1.60 -17.25
C ALA A 372 33.08 1.93 -16.04
N MET A 373 33.04 1.13 -14.97
CA MET A 373 33.79 1.37 -13.73
C MET A 373 35.27 0.93 -13.85
N THR A 374 36.07 1.62 -14.66
CA THR A 374 37.43 1.21 -15.08
C THR A 374 38.46 1.07 -13.94
N ASN A 375 38.18 1.63 -12.76
CA ASN A 375 39.00 1.47 -11.56
C ASN A 375 38.68 0.19 -10.77
N LEU A 376 37.71 -0.62 -11.21
CA LEU A 376 37.42 -1.93 -10.68
C LEU A 376 38.05 -3.01 -11.58
N PRO A 377 38.63 -4.09 -11.00
CA PRO A 377 39.14 -5.21 -11.79
C PRO A 377 38.06 -5.83 -12.67
N ALA A 378 38.44 -6.24 -13.88
CA ALA A 378 37.51 -6.86 -14.83
C ALA A 378 36.70 -8.04 -14.25
N PRO A 379 37.29 -8.96 -13.45
CA PRO A 379 36.51 -10.04 -12.83
C PRO A 379 35.40 -9.54 -11.89
N LEU A 380 35.64 -8.42 -11.18
CA LEU A 380 34.65 -7.83 -10.29
C LEU A 380 33.53 -7.16 -11.09
N ARG A 381 33.85 -6.40 -12.16
CA ARG A 381 32.83 -5.80 -13.02
C ARG A 381 31.92 -6.86 -13.62
N THR A 382 32.50 -7.93 -14.17
CA THR A 382 31.73 -9.06 -14.71
C THR A 382 30.83 -9.71 -13.66
N ARG A 383 31.31 -9.87 -12.43
CA ARG A 383 30.50 -10.42 -11.33
C ARG A 383 29.37 -9.47 -10.91
N LEU A 384 29.65 -8.17 -10.82
CA LEU A 384 28.63 -7.16 -10.53
C LEU A 384 27.53 -7.17 -11.59
N THR A 385 27.89 -7.20 -12.87
CA THR A 385 26.95 -7.29 -14.01
C THR A 385 26.13 -8.58 -14.02
N ALA A 386 26.60 -9.65 -13.37
CA ALA A 386 25.86 -10.91 -13.27
C ALA A 386 24.87 -10.94 -12.09
N GLU A 387 25.16 -10.21 -11.01
CA GLU A 387 24.44 -10.30 -9.73
C GLU A 387 23.51 -9.10 -9.49
N PHE A 388 23.87 -7.92 -10.02
CA PHE A 388 23.20 -6.67 -9.74
C PHE A 388 22.86 -5.87 -10.99
N SER A 389 21.74 -5.14 -10.92
CA SER A 389 21.34 -4.12 -11.89
C SER A 389 21.71 -2.73 -11.40
N LEU A 390 22.08 -1.88 -12.36
CA LEU A 390 22.11 -0.42 -12.23
C LEU A 390 21.23 0.24 -13.29
N ALA A 391 20.30 -0.52 -13.88
CA ALA A 391 19.41 -0.02 -14.91
C ALA A 391 18.54 1.13 -14.36
N PRO A 392 18.45 2.26 -15.06
CA PRO A 392 17.57 3.36 -14.68
C PRO A 392 16.10 2.96 -14.92
N LEU A 393 15.17 3.70 -14.31
CA LEU A 393 13.76 3.58 -14.65
C LEU A 393 13.51 4.12 -16.06
N PRO A 394 12.85 3.36 -16.95
CA PRO A 394 12.47 3.86 -18.27
C PRO A 394 11.51 5.05 -18.16
N VAL A 395 11.68 6.03 -19.04
CA VAL A 395 10.73 7.15 -19.16
C VAL A 395 9.62 6.75 -20.13
N ILE A 396 8.39 6.73 -19.66
CA ILE A 396 7.20 6.49 -20.49
C ILE A 396 6.83 7.77 -21.24
N THR A 397 6.78 8.89 -20.51
CA THR A 397 6.50 10.20 -21.10
C THR A 397 7.18 11.31 -20.30
N ALA A 398 7.50 12.41 -20.97
CA ALA A 398 8.02 13.62 -20.37
C ALA A 398 7.21 14.82 -20.88
N ARG A 399 6.93 15.77 -20.00
CA ARG A 399 6.24 17.03 -20.34
C ARG A 399 6.98 18.18 -19.70
N THR A 400 7.13 19.26 -20.44
CA THR A 400 7.80 20.49 -19.98
C THR A 400 6.83 21.65 -19.96
N ALA A 401 7.06 22.56 -19.02
CA ALA A 401 6.28 23.76 -18.75
C ALA A 401 7.23 24.89 -18.34
N ASP A 402 6.68 26.11 -18.24
CA ASP A 402 7.42 27.29 -17.77
C ASP A 402 8.72 27.52 -18.59
N ASP A 403 8.61 27.55 -19.92
CA ASP A 403 9.73 27.66 -20.87
C ASP A 403 10.86 26.63 -20.65
N GLY A 404 10.51 25.45 -20.13
CA GLY A 404 11.44 24.36 -19.84
C GLY A 404 12.01 24.37 -18.42
N ALA A 405 11.65 25.37 -17.61
CA ALA A 405 12.05 25.44 -16.21
C ALA A 405 11.33 24.40 -15.33
N THR A 406 10.22 23.81 -15.80
CA THR A 406 9.54 22.70 -15.12
C THR A 406 9.41 21.48 -16.02
N THR A 407 9.96 20.35 -15.60
CA THR A 407 9.88 19.08 -16.34
C THR A 407 9.25 18.00 -15.47
N LYS A 408 8.15 17.41 -15.94
CA LYS A 408 7.55 16.21 -15.35
C LYS A 408 7.85 14.98 -16.18
N VAL A 409 8.23 13.90 -15.53
CA VAL A 409 8.44 12.60 -16.16
C VAL A 409 7.56 11.55 -15.53
N LEU A 410 7.01 10.65 -16.35
CA LEU A 410 6.36 9.40 -15.93
C LEU A 410 7.37 8.27 -16.10
N LEU A 411 7.70 7.60 -15.02
CA LEU A 411 8.72 6.57 -14.96
C LEU A 411 8.06 5.20 -14.79
N ASP A 412 8.47 4.25 -15.63
CA ASP A 412 8.01 2.87 -15.59
C ASP A 412 8.66 2.13 -14.42
N LEU A 413 7.84 1.49 -13.60
CA LEU A 413 8.28 0.66 -12.47
C LEU A 413 8.14 -0.83 -12.75
N GLY A 414 7.72 -1.20 -13.97
CA GLY A 414 7.37 -2.54 -14.37
C GLY A 414 6.01 -3.00 -13.85
N ALA A 415 5.52 -4.11 -14.41
CA ALA A 415 4.26 -4.75 -14.02
C ALA A 415 3.03 -3.82 -14.03
N GLY A 416 2.98 -2.90 -15.00
CA GLY A 416 1.84 -1.99 -15.15
C GLY A 416 1.77 -0.88 -14.08
N ALA A 417 2.86 -0.63 -13.35
CA ALA A 417 2.95 0.47 -12.39
C ALA A 417 3.89 1.57 -12.90
N ALA A 418 3.55 2.81 -12.60
CA ALA A 418 4.37 3.97 -12.92
C ALA A 418 4.30 5.02 -11.81
N VAL A 419 5.27 5.94 -11.77
CA VAL A 419 5.28 7.10 -10.87
C VAL A 419 5.74 8.34 -11.60
N GLU A 420 5.26 9.50 -11.15
CA GLU A 420 5.71 10.78 -11.68
C GLU A 420 6.80 11.40 -10.79
N ALA A 421 7.75 12.09 -11.41
CA ALA A 421 8.73 12.95 -10.74
C ALA A 421 8.81 14.29 -11.48
N VAL A 422 9.10 15.37 -10.74
CA VAL A 422 9.09 16.73 -11.31
C VAL A 422 10.39 17.45 -10.97
N ARG A 423 11.08 17.99 -11.97
CA ARG A 423 12.18 18.95 -11.80
C ARG A 423 11.63 20.37 -11.96
N MET A 424 12.05 21.27 -11.07
CA MET A 424 11.77 22.71 -11.14
C MET A 424 13.08 23.49 -10.97
N ASP A 425 13.40 24.32 -11.94
CA ASP A 425 14.59 25.15 -11.98
C ASP A 425 14.21 26.60 -11.65
N TYR A 426 14.75 27.15 -10.58
CA TYR A 426 14.45 28.51 -10.16
C TYR A 426 15.61 29.43 -10.49
N ASP A 427 15.31 30.55 -11.12
CA ASP A 427 16.27 31.57 -11.53
C ASP A 427 16.17 32.80 -10.61
N PRO A 428 17.29 33.35 -10.09
CA PRO A 428 17.29 34.57 -9.30
C PRO A 428 16.65 35.78 -9.95
N ASP A 429 16.84 35.93 -11.26
CA ASP A 429 16.40 37.11 -12.00
C ASP A 429 14.89 37.05 -12.31
N GLU A 430 14.32 35.85 -12.41
CA GLU A 430 12.91 35.64 -12.73
C GLU A 430 12.03 35.38 -11.49
N ASP A 431 12.53 34.65 -10.49
CA ASP A 431 11.72 34.14 -9.37
C ASP A 431 11.93 34.88 -8.04
N GLU A 432 12.79 35.89 -7.98
CA GLU A 432 13.26 36.51 -6.74
C GLU A 432 13.76 35.45 -5.72
N SER A 433 14.40 34.39 -6.22
CA SER A 433 14.75 33.23 -5.40
C SER A 433 16.13 32.67 -5.72
N PRO A 434 16.87 32.06 -4.77
CA PRO A 434 18.21 31.57 -5.06
C PRO A 434 18.20 30.53 -6.18
N ASP A 435 19.22 30.59 -7.06
CA ASP A 435 19.47 29.60 -8.10
C ASP A 435 19.45 28.20 -7.49
N ARG A 436 18.45 27.41 -7.87
CA ARG A 436 18.25 26.06 -7.36
C ARG A 436 17.49 25.19 -8.33
N THR A 437 17.89 23.93 -8.37
CA THR A 437 17.18 22.84 -9.05
C THR A 437 16.52 21.98 -7.99
N THR A 438 15.19 21.96 -7.96
CA THR A 438 14.40 21.18 -7.01
C THR A 438 13.74 19.99 -7.68
N VAL A 439 13.98 18.79 -7.16
CA VAL A 439 13.29 17.57 -7.62
C VAL A 439 12.21 17.17 -6.62
N CYS A 440 10.97 17.06 -7.11
CA CYS A 440 9.83 16.50 -6.42
C CYS A 440 9.77 14.99 -6.65
N VAL A 441 9.92 14.22 -5.57
CA VAL A 441 10.11 12.75 -5.62
C VAL A 441 8.91 12.04 -5.04
N SER A 442 8.49 10.97 -5.73
CA SER A 442 7.47 10.02 -5.30
C SER A 442 8.06 8.91 -4.44
N THR A 443 7.29 8.42 -3.48
CA THR A 443 7.69 7.37 -2.51
C THR A 443 6.78 6.15 -2.55
N GLN A 444 5.62 6.24 -3.19
CA GLN A 444 4.66 5.14 -3.34
C GLN A 444 4.00 5.20 -4.73
N VAL A 445 3.45 4.08 -5.18
CA VAL A 445 2.51 4.01 -6.30
C VAL A 445 1.12 4.27 -5.75
N GLY A 446 0.61 5.47 -6.00
CA GLY A 446 -0.61 5.97 -5.33
C GLY A 446 -0.34 6.40 -3.88
N CYS A 447 -1.39 6.64 -3.09
CA CYS A 447 -1.26 7.06 -1.69
C CYS A 447 -2.47 6.61 -0.85
N ALA A 448 -2.22 5.98 0.31
CA ALA A 448 -3.26 5.46 1.19
C ALA A 448 -3.89 6.53 2.09
N MET A 449 -3.41 7.78 2.05
CA MET A 449 -3.78 8.80 3.04
C MET A 449 -5.16 9.44 2.81
N GLY A 450 -5.75 9.28 1.62
CA GLY A 450 -7.13 9.71 1.33
C GLY A 450 -7.35 11.22 1.43
N CYS A 451 -6.38 12.04 1.00
CA CYS A 451 -6.58 13.50 0.98
C CYS A 451 -7.55 13.87 -0.17
N SER A 452 -8.73 14.38 0.17
CA SER A 452 -9.80 14.72 -0.79
C SER A 452 -9.38 15.70 -1.90
N PHE A 453 -8.43 16.58 -1.59
CA PHE A 453 -7.86 17.60 -2.47
C PHE A 453 -6.59 17.12 -3.24
N CYS A 454 -6.29 15.82 -3.25
CA CYS A 454 -5.09 15.28 -3.89
C CYS A 454 -5.45 14.18 -4.91
N ALA A 455 -5.04 14.35 -6.17
CA ALA A 455 -5.24 13.37 -7.24
C ALA A 455 -4.63 12.00 -6.87
N THR A 456 -3.41 11.99 -6.33
CA THR A 456 -2.77 10.73 -5.90
C THR A 456 -3.54 10.03 -4.78
N GLY A 457 -4.18 10.79 -3.86
CA GLY A 457 -5.03 10.23 -2.83
C GLY A 457 -6.32 9.62 -3.39
N GLN A 458 -6.85 10.20 -4.47
CA GLN A 458 -8.03 9.71 -5.19
C GLN A 458 -7.74 8.43 -5.99
N GLN A 459 -6.49 8.23 -6.44
CA GLN A 459 -6.07 7.02 -7.16
C GLN A 459 -5.96 5.75 -6.27
N GLY A 460 -6.05 5.90 -4.95
CA GLY A 460 -5.81 4.81 -4.01
C GLY A 460 -4.33 4.44 -3.90
N PHE A 461 -4.03 3.30 -3.26
CA PHE A 461 -2.67 2.84 -2.99
C PHE A 461 -2.42 1.46 -3.60
N THR A 462 -1.27 1.29 -4.24
CA THR A 462 -0.84 0.01 -4.81
C THR A 462 0.32 -0.60 -4.03
N ARG A 463 1.49 0.07 -4.00
CA ARG A 463 2.69 -0.43 -3.31
C ARG A 463 3.66 0.68 -2.93
N ASN A 464 4.55 0.37 -1.99
CA ASN A 464 5.71 1.19 -1.69
C ASN A 464 6.78 1.08 -2.79
N LEU A 465 7.56 2.15 -2.98
CA LEU A 465 8.75 2.13 -3.82
C LEU A 465 9.96 1.57 -3.07
N ARG A 466 10.85 0.90 -3.79
CA ARG A 466 12.17 0.46 -3.30
C ARG A 466 13.13 1.65 -3.19
N PRO A 467 14.22 1.55 -2.39
CA PRO A 467 15.21 2.63 -2.30
C PRO A 467 15.78 3.03 -3.67
N SER A 468 16.07 2.05 -4.54
CA SER A 468 16.53 2.31 -5.91
C SER A 468 15.52 3.05 -6.77
N GLU A 469 14.23 2.76 -6.64
CA GLU A 469 13.16 3.42 -7.40
C GLU A 469 12.95 4.87 -6.95
N ILE A 470 13.11 5.16 -5.65
CA ILE A 470 13.11 6.53 -5.12
C ILE A 470 14.33 7.29 -5.61
N LEU A 471 15.52 6.68 -5.49
CA LEU A 471 16.77 7.32 -5.88
C LEU A 471 16.88 7.53 -7.40
N ALA A 472 16.35 6.61 -8.21
CA ALA A 472 16.38 6.68 -9.67
C ALA A 472 15.67 7.93 -10.22
N GLN A 473 14.62 8.41 -9.55
CA GLN A 473 13.93 9.66 -9.90
C GLN A 473 14.87 10.87 -9.80
N VAL A 474 15.73 10.89 -8.77
CA VAL A 474 16.72 11.95 -8.59
C VAL A 474 17.87 11.78 -9.58
N LEU A 475 18.40 10.56 -9.72
CA LEU A 475 19.48 10.27 -10.66
C LEU A 475 19.10 10.55 -12.11
N HIS A 476 17.84 10.40 -12.48
CA HIS A 476 17.32 10.80 -13.79
C HIS A 476 17.65 12.27 -14.08
N PHE A 477 17.28 13.19 -13.18
CA PHE A 477 17.52 14.63 -13.36
C PHE A 477 18.95 15.05 -13.07
N THR A 478 19.67 14.40 -12.15
CA THR A 478 21.08 14.70 -11.86
C THR A 478 21.97 14.52 -13.10
N ARG A 479 21.59 13.63 -14.03
CA ARG A 479 22.29 13.44 -15.31
C ARG A 479 22.13 14.61 -16.27
N GLU A 480 21.04 15.37 -16.14
CA GLU A 480 20.75 16.54 -16.98
C GLU A 480 21.30 17.82 -16.37
N ARG A 481 21.09 18.03 -15.07
CA ARG A 481 21.47 19.24 -14.34
C ARG A 481 21.79 18.91 -12.89
N ARG A 482 22.68 19.71 -12.28
CA ARG A 482 22.97 19.59 -10.86
C ARG A 482 21.70 19.84 -10.03
N VAL A 483 21.26 18.82 -9.30
CA VAL A 483 20.17 18.91 -8.32
C VAL A 483 20.72 19.52 -7.02
N THR A 484 20.03 20.53 -6.48
CA THR A 484 20.42 21.19 -5.21
C THR A 484 19.42 20.92 -4.09
N ASN A 485 18.17 20.63 -4.45
CA ASN A 485 17.07 20.46 -3.52
C ASN A 485 16.20 19.25 -3.87
N ILE A 486 15.71 18.57 -2.85
CA ILE A 486 14.79 17.44 -3.00
C ILE A 486 13.61 17.67 -2.08
N VAL A 487 12.40 17.50 -2.60
CA VAL A 487 11.17 17.52 -1.81
C VAL A 487 10.41 16.22 -2.00
N PHE A 488 10.13 15.52 -0.90
CA PHE A 488 9.26 14.35 -0.91
C PHE A 488 7.80 14.81 -0.85
N MET A 489 7.34 15.39 -1.96
CA MET A 489 5.99 15.93 -2.16
C MET A 489 5.36 15.41 -3.46
N GLY A 490 5.93 14.34 -4.02
CA GLY A 490 5.40 13.64 -5.18
C GLY A 490 4.24 12.72 -4.78
N MET A 491 4.15 11.55 -5.42
CA MET A 491 3.15 10.54 -5.09
C MET A 491 3.53 9.78 -3.80
N GLY A 492 2.57 9.63 -2.88
CA GLY A 492 2.71 8.82 -1.67
C GLY A 492 3.00 9.60 -0.38
N GLU A 493 2.88 8.92 0.76
CA GLU A 493 3.26 9.38 2.10
C GLU A 493 4.66 8.86 2.45
N PRO A 494 5.70 9.72 2.46
CA PRO A 494 7.08 9.31 2.66
C PRO A 494 7.31 8.57 3.98
N LEU A 495 6.64 8.99 5.06
CA LEU A 495 6.80 8.36 6.37
C LEU A 495 6.01 7.05 6.51
N ALA A 496 5.09 6.74 5.59
CA ALA A 496 4.47 5.42 5.46
C ALA A 496 5.36 4.42 4.71
N ASN A 497 6.29 4.93 3.87
CA ASN A 497 7.37 4.17 3.27
C ASN A 497 8.73 4.50 3.91
N TYR A 498 8.78 4.44 5.24
CA TYR A 498 9.86 5.02 6.04
C TYR A 498 11.25 4.47 5.68
N ASP A 499 11.42 3.15 5.73
CA ASP A 499 12.76 2.54 5.61
C ASP A 499 13.36 2.75 4.22
N ALA A 500 12.54 2.63 3.16
CA ALA A 500 13.00 2.84 1.80
C ALA A 500 13.30 4.32 1.53
N THR A 501 12.44 5.22 2.01
CA THR A 501 12.66 6.68 1.91
C THR A 501 13.94 7.08 2.62
N LEU A 502 14.14 6.63 3.85
CA LEU A 502 15.32 6.96 4.64
C LEU A 502 16.59 6.40 3.99
N ARG A 503 16.55 5.18 3.46
CA ARG A 503 17.69 4.59 2.75
C ARG A 503 18.06 5.39 1.49
N ALA A 504 17.06 5.86 0.74
CA ALA A 504 17.29 6.75 -0.39
C ALA A 504 17.88 8.11 0.06
N ILE A 505 17.37 8.70 1.14
CA ILE A 505 17.94 9.94 1.73
C ILE A 505 19.40 9.73 2.14
N ARG A 506 19.73 8.59 2.74
CA ARG A 506 21.11 8.27 3.13
C ARG A 506 22.03 8.22 1.91
N TRP A 507 21.59 7.66 0.78
CA TRP A 507 22.34 7.76 -0.49
C TRP A 507 22.50 9.19 -1.00
N MET A 508 21.45 10.01 -0.87
CA MET A 508 21.47 11.40 -1.31
C MET A 508 22.46 12.25 -0.53
N VAL A 509 22.64 12.00 0.77
CA VAL A 509 23.49 12.83 1.65
C VAL A 509 24.86 12.22 1.93
N HIS A 510 25.10 10.98 1.53
CA HIS A 510 26.39 10.33 1.76
C HIS A 510 27.49 11.05 0.95
N PRO A 511 28.70 11.28 1.52
CA PRO A 511 29.82 11.92 0.80
C PRO A 511 30.26 11.18 -0.46
N ASP A 512 30.21 9.84 -0.43
CA ASP A 512 30.44 8.97 -1.59
C ASP A 512 29.19 8.74 -2.46
N GLY A 513 28.05 9.30 -2.06
CA GLY A 513 26.79 9.31 -2.82
C GLY A 513 26.64 10.60 -3.62
N LEU A 514 25.46 11.23 -3.52
CA LEU A 514 25.22 12.54 -4.17
C LEU A 514 25.80 13.73 -3.41
N ASP A 515 26.25 13.52 -2.16
CA ASP A 515 26.79 14.57 -1.29
C ASP A 515 25.89 15.83 -1.21
N LEU A 516 24.57 15.61 -1.22
CA LEU A 516 23.61 16.70 -1.13
C LEU A 516 23.61 17.27 0.28
N ARG A 517 23.58 18.60 0.35
CA ARG A 517 23.37 19.32 1.60
C ARG A 517 22.06 18.83 2.23
N GLN A 518 22.14 18.23 3.41
CA GLN A 518 20.95 17.67 4.10
C GLN A 518 19.82 18.70 4.22
N ARG A 519 20.16 19.98 4.42
CA ARG A 519 19.20 21.09 4.51
C ARG A 519 18.47 21.42 3.20
N GLY A 520 18.96 20.92 2.07
CA GLY A 520 18.31 20.98 0.77
C GLY A 520 17.24 19.89 0.56
N ILE A 521 17.17 18.90 1.46
CA ILE A 521 16.19 17.82 1.41
C ILE A 521 15.04 18.12 2.38
N THR A 522 13.80 18.02 1.91
CA THR A 522 12.60 18.21 2.74
C THR A 522 11.67 17.01 2.64
N VAL A 523 11.37 16.41 3.79
CA VAL A 523 10.37 15.34 3.92
C VAL A 523 9.03 15.96 4.26
N SER A 524 8.01 15.73 3.42
CA SER A 524 6.63 16.10 3.74
C SER A 524 5.89 14.92 4.34
N THR A 525 4.96 15.18 5.25
CA THR A 525 4.08 14.15 5.82
C THR A 525 2.70 14.71 6.12
N VAL A 526 1.66 13.88 5.97
CA VAL A 526 0.29 14.17 6.43
C VAL A 526 0.12 13.98 7.94
N GLY A 527 1.19 13.67 8.67
CA GLY A 527 1.18 13.75 10.12
C GLY A 527 1.21 12.40 10.84
N LEU A 528 2.09 11.49 10.40
CA LEU A 528 2.38 10.26 11.13
C LEU A 528 3.28 10.57 12.34
N VAL A 529 2.69 10.97 13.48
CA VAL A 529 3.40 11.46 14.68
C VAL A 529 4.57 10.57 15.09
N ARG A 530 4.34 9.26 15.22
CA ARG A 530 5.41 8.32 15.61
C ARG A 530 6.56 8.29 14.62
N ALA A 531 6.29 8.46 13.33
CA ALA A 531 7.30 8.47 12.30
C ALA A 531 8.05 9.83 12.24
N ILE A 532 7.38 10.95 12.58
CA ILE A 532 8.04 12.25 12.79
C ILE A 532 9.03 12.14 13.94
N ASP A 533 8.62 11.54 15.05
CA ASP A 533 9.48 11.32 16.21
C ASP A 533 10.67 10.42 15.83
N ARG A 534 10.41 9.32 15.11
CA ARG A 534 11.47 8.43 14.59
C ARG A 534 12.45 9.19 13.68
N LEU A 535 11.96 10.04 12.77
CA LEU A 535 12.81 10.85 11.89
C LEU A 535 13.68 11.85 12.67
N ALA A 536 13.16 12.41 13.77
CA ALA A 536 13.92 13.28 14.65
C ALA A 536 15.10 12.55 15.32
N ASP A 537 15.01 11.23 15.47
CA ASP A 537 16.03 10.38 16.08
C ASP A 537 17.09 9.88 15.09
N GLU A 538 16.90 10.05 13.77
CA GLU A 538 17.83 9.56 12.73
C GLU A 538 19.16 10.32 12.63
N GLY A 539 19.32 11.42 13.36
CA GLY A 539 20.56 12.20 13.26
C GLY A 539 20.67 13.07 11.99
N LEU A 540 19.65 13.13 11.13
CA LEU A 540 19.64 13.90 9.87
C LEU A 540 19.16 15.35 10.03
N GLN A 541 19.74 16.30 9.29
CA GLN A 541 19.35 17.72 9.28
C GLN A 541 18.35 18.07 8.15
N VAL A 542 17.54 17.10 7.72
CA VAL A 542 16.52 17.30 6.68
C VAL A 542 15.44 18.28 7.15
N GLY A 543 14.84 19.01 6.21
CA GLY A 543 13.64 19.81 6.47
C GLY A 543 12.43 18.90 6.70
N LEU A 544 11.50 19.36 7.54
CA LEU A 544 10.21 18.70 7.77
C LEU A 544 9.09 19.65 7.35
N THR A 545 8.20 19.16 6.50
CA THR A 545 6.92 19.80 6.19
C THR A 545 5.77 18.96 6.72
N VAL A 546 4.88 19.56 7.50
CA VAL A 546 3.67 18.91 8.01
C VAL A 546 2.46 19.44 7.24
N SER A 547 1.75 18.55 6.57
CA SER A 547 0.56 18.83 5.76
C SER A 547 -0.66 18.98 6.68
N LEU A 548 -0.97 20.23 7.04
CA LEU A 548 -1.95 20.55 8.07
C LEU A 548 -3.34 20.79 7.46
N HIS A 549 -3.42 21.71 6.50
CA HIS A 549 -4.57 22.01 5.64
C HIS A 549 -5.91 22.37 6.32
N ALA A 550 -5.95 22.53 7.63
CA ALA A 550 -7.15 22.93 8.35
C ALA A 550 -6.77 23.66 9.66
N PRO A 551 -7.64 24.56 10.17
CA PRO A 551 -7.43 25.29 11.42
C PRO A 551 -7.95 24.52 12.65
N ASP A 552 -8.75 23.47 12.43
CA ASP A 552 -9.38 22.64 13.46
C ASP A 552 -9.47 21.17 13.02
N ASP A 553 -9.59 20.28 14.01
CA ASP A 553 -9.57 18.83 13.81
C ASP A 553 -10.77 18.33 13.01
N GLU A 554 -11.92 18.97 13.16
CA GLU A 554 -13.14 18.61 12.43
C GLU A 554 -12.95 18.82 10.93
N LEU A 555 -12.52 20.00 10.51
CA LEU A 555 -12.23 20.26 9.10
C LEU A 555 -11.09 19.39 8.60
N ARG A 556 -10.06 19.16 9.42
CA ARG A 556 -8.93 18.31 9.03
C ARG A 556 -9.36 16.88 8.71
N ARG A 557 -10.23 16.29 9.52
CA ARG A 557 -10.78 14.93 9.32
C ARG A 557 -11.68 14.82 8.10
N ARG A 558 -12.33 15.91 7.70
CA ARG A 558 -13.11 15.97 6.44
C ARG A 558 -12.20 16.03 5.22
N LEU A 559 -11.07 16.70 5.33
CA LEU A 559 -10.14 16.89 4.20
C LEU A 559 -9.16 15.73 4.03
N ILE A 560 -8.79 15.05 5.12
CA ILE A 560 -7.79 13.99 5.17
C ILE A 560 -8.37 12.79 5.94
N ASP A 561 -8.75 11.72 5.24
CA ASP A 561 -9.45 10.57 5.84
C ASP A 561 -8.68 9.93 7.02
N THR A 562 -7.36 9.86 6.88
CA THR A 562 -6.45 9.28 7.87
C THR A 562 -6.21 10.17 9.09
N ALA A 563 -6.67 11.43 9.10
CA ALA A 563 -6.49 12.37 10.21
C ALA A 563 -7.33 12.02 11.46
N ARG A 564 -8.23 11.04 11.40
CA ARG A 564 -9.09 10.66 12.54
C ARG A 564 -8.31 10.20 13.77
N GLY A 565 -7.13 9.61 13.56
CA GLY A 565 -6.25 9.12 14.63
C GLY A 565 -5.28 10.15 15.21
N THR A 566 -5.24 11.38 14.69
CA THR A 566 -4.24 12.38 15.10
C THR A 566 -4.83 13.80 15.09
N THR A 567 -4.74 14.47 16.23
CA THR A 567 -5.15 15.88 16.37
C THR A 567 -4.08 16.84 15.86
N ILE A 568 -4.49 18.06 15.49
CA ILE A 568 -3.60 19.16 15.14
C ILE A 568 -2.62 19.43 16.28
N ASP A 569 -3.07 19.40 17.53
CA ASP A 569 -2.22 19.72 18.68
C ASP A 569 -1.12 18.65 18.87
N GLU A 570 -1.43 17.37 18.61
CA GLU A 570 -0.43 16.30 18.57
C GLU A 570 0.59 16.49 17.43
N LEU A 571 0.16 16.97 16.27
CA LEU A 571 1.06 17.29 15.15
C LEU A 571 1.97 18.46 15.46
N VAL A 572 1.40 19.50 16.06
CA VAL A 572 2.13 20.69 16.52
C VAL A 572 3.14 20.30 17.58
N ALA A 573 2.77 19.42 18.51
CA ALA A 573 3.69 18.87 19.51
C ALA A 573 4.81 18.02 18.88
N ALA A 574 4.51 17.19 17.88
CA ALA A 574 5.51 16.41 17.14
C ALA A 574 6.48 17.32 16.37
N ALA A 575 5.96 18.36 15.70
CA ALA A 575 6.75 19.38 15.04
C ALA A 575 7.67 20.12 16.03
N LYS A 576 7.16 20.46 17.22
CA LYS A 576 7.96 21.08 18.28
C LYS A 576 9.10 20.17 18.73
N ARG A 577 8.84 18.88 18.99
CA ARG A 577 9.88 17.90 19.34
C ARG A 577 10.92 17.74 18.23
N TYR A 578 10.51 17.78 16.96
CA TYR A 578 11.44 17.77 15.83
C TYR A 578 12.34 19.02 15.82
N ILE A 579 11.76 20.21 16.05
CA ILE A 579 12.50 21.47 16.14
C ILE A 579 13.52 21.41 17.29
N GLU A 580 13.09 20.98 18.47
CA GLU A 580 13.94 20.88 19.67
C GLU A 580 15.11 19.92 19.46
N LYS A 581 14.86 18.73 18.88
CA LYS A 581 15.91 17.73 18.64
C LYS A 581 16.87 18.12 17.52
N ARG A 582 16.39 18.78 16.46
CA ARG A 582 17.16 19.01 15.22
C ARG A 582 17.65 20.44 15.05
N GLY A 583 17.10 21.40 15.80
CA GLY A 583 17.33 22.84 15.59
C GLY A 583 16.85 23.32 14.22
N ARG A 584 15.85 22.66 13.63
CA ARG A 584 15.36 22.92 12.26
C ARG A 584 13.93 23.44 12.30
N ARG A 585 13.69 24.61 11.70
CA ARG A 585 12.35 25.16 11.48
C ARG A 585 11.48 24.16 10.71
N VAL A 586 10.26 23.93 11.19
CA VAL A 586 9.24 23.13 10.50
C VAL A 586 8.39 24.02 9.61
N THR A 587 7.98 23.50 8.46
CA THR A 587 6.99 24.17 7.60
C THR A 587 5.63 23.51 7.76
N PHE A 588 4.58 24.27 8.00
CA PHE A 588 3.21 23.78 7.88
C PHE A 588 2.70 24.10 6.48
N ALA A 589 2.39 23.06 5.71
CA ALA A 589 1.74 23.22 4.41
C ALA A 589 0.22 23.37 4.63
N TYR A 590 -0.36 24.37 3.97
CA TYR A 590 -1.78 24.68 4.08
C TYR A 590 -2.35 24.92 2.67
N ALA A 591 -3.18 23.98 2.21
CA ALA A 591 -3.80 24.07 0.89
C ALA A 591 -5.04 24.93 1.04
N LEU A 592 -5.10 26.08 0.38
CA LEU A 592 -6.23 27.00 0.47
C LEU A 592 -7.30 26.59 -0.54
N LEU A 593 -8.46 26.21 -0.04
CA LEU A 593 -9.63 25.71 -0.72
C LEU A 593 -10.74 26.77 -0.60
N ASP A 594 -11.26 27.21 -1.73
CA ASP A 594 -12.27 28.27 -1.83
C ASP A 594 -13.50 27.98 -0.97
N HIS A 595 -13.79 28.89 -0.04
CA HIS A 595 -14.91 28.84 0.92
C HIS A 595 -14.94 27.59 1.83
N VAL A 596 -13.81 26.89 1.95
CA VAL A 596 -13.70 25.70 2.81
C VAL A 596 -12.77 25.99 3.98
N ASN A 597 -11.57 26.49 3.72
CA ASN A 597 -10.52 26.65 4.74
C ASN A 597 -9.68 27.94 4.57
N ASP A 598 -10.17 28.92 3.82
CA ASP A 598 -9.45 30.11 3.36
C ASP A 598 -9.98 31.45 3.91
N GLU A 599 -10.79 31.43 4.98
CA GLU A 599 -11.27 32.66 5.65
C GLU A 599 -10.24 33.24 6.64
N PRO A 600 -10.13 34.58 6.79
CA PRO A 600 -9.21 35.22 7.73
C PRO A 600 -9.33 34.75 9.19
N GLU A 601 -10.54 34.47 9.68
CA GLU A 601 -10.77 33.96 11.03
C GLU A 601 -10.14 32.57 11.22
N GLN A 602 -10.14 31.75 10.16
CA GLN A 602 -9.48 30.45 10.16
C GLN A 602 -7.96 30.59 10.26
N ALA A 603 -7.38 31.59 9.58
CA ALA A 603 -5.97 31.95 9.75
C ALA A 603 -5.64 32.35 11.20
N THR A 604 -6.46 33.19 11.83
CA THR A 604 -6.27 33.55 13.25
C THR A 604 -6.34 32.34 14.18
N ARG A 605 -7.29 31.42 13.97
CA ARG A 605 -7.40 30.18 14.75
C ARG A 605 -6.17 29.29 14.58
N LEU A 606 -5.70 29.14 13.33
CA LEU A 606 -4.48 28.40 13.04
C LEU A 606 -3.26 29.04 13.74
N ALA A 607 -3.09 30.35 13.62
CA ALA A 607 -1.98 31.09 14.22
C ALA A 607 -1.89 30.88 15.73
N ARG A 608 -3.02 30.86 16.44
CA ARG A 608 -3.08 30.59 17.87
C ARG A 608 -2.55 29.19 18.23
N ARG A 609 -2.83 28.17 17.42
CA ARG A 609 -2.36 26.79 17.68
C ARG A 609 -0.87 26.61 17.44
N ILE A 610 -0.29 27.32 16.48
CA ILE A 610 1.13 27.19 16.11
C ILE A 610 2.03 28.26 16.75
N ARG A 611 1.45 29.14 17.58
CA ARG A 611 2.18 30.22 18.26
C ARG A 611 3.27 29.66 19.17
N GLY A 612 4.42 30.35 19.19
CA GLY A 612 5.55 29.97 20.06
C GLY A 612 6.42 28.84 19.51
N ILE A 613 6.15 28.39 18.29
CA ILE A 613 6.97 27.40 17.59
C ILE A 613 7.70 28.13 16.46
N GLN A 614 8.98 27.79 16.26
CA GLN A 614 9.72 28.23 15.08
C GLN A 614 9.18 27.50 13.86
N ALA A 615 8.08 28.02 13.32
CA ALA A 615 7.37 27.45 12.18
C ALA A 615 7.23 28.48 11.06
N HIS A 616 7.08 27.96 9.85
CA HIS A 616 6.73 28.72 8.65
C HIS A 616 5.44 28.15 8.08
N VAL A 617 4.48 28.99 7.68
CA VAL A 617 3.27 28.52 6.99
C VAL A 617 3.44 28.74 5.49
N ASN A 618 3.40 27.65 4.73
CA ASN A 618 3.41 27.71 3.27
C ASN A 618 1.98 27.54 2.76
N LEU A 619 1.40 28.64 2.27
CA LEU A 619 0.06 28.69 1.70
C LEU A 619 0.13 28.22 0.25
N ILE A 620 -0.66 27.21 -0.09
CA ILE A 620 -0.71 26.60 -1.42
C ILE A 620 -2.11 26.83 -1.96
N PRO A 621 -2.34 27.82 -2.83
CA PRO A 621 -3.63 27.96 -3.49
C PRO A 621 -3.95 26.67 -4.24
N TYR A 622 -5.17 26.18 -4.10
CA TYR A 622 -5.53 24.87 -4.62
C TYR A 622 -5.29 24.75 -6.13
N ASN A 623 -4.70 23.63 -6.52
CA ASN A 623 -4.58 23.21 -7.91
C ASN A 623 -5.73 22.22 -8.19
N PRO A 624 -6.75 22.60 -8.98
CA PRO A 624 -7.91 21.75 -9.21
C PRO A 624 -7.53 20.35 -9.70
N THR A 625 -8.19 19.33 -9.14
CA THR A 625 -8.13 17.94 -9.59
C THR A 625 -9.51 17.49 -10.05
N ALA A 626 -9.54 16.58 -11.03
CA ALA A 626 -10.80 16.06 -11.55
C ALA A 626 -11.59 15.34 -10.45
N GLY A 627 -12.91 15.59 -10.36
CA GLY A 627 -13.80 14.88 -9.44
C GLY A 627 -13.77 15.33 -7.97
N ALA A 628 -12.92 16.30 -7.58
CA ALA A 628 -12.83 16.73 -6.18
C ALA A 628 -13.97 17.64 -5.71
N GLY A 629 -14.65 18.33 -6.63
CA GLY A 629 -15.67 19.34 -6.28
C GLY A 629 -15.14 20.58 -5.54
N LEU A 630 -13.82 20.69 -5.39
CA LEU A 630 -13.14 21.80 -4.71
C LEU A 630 -12.69 22.86 -5.71
N ARG A 631 -12.61 24.11 -5.25
CA ARG A 631 -12.22 25.25 -6.09
C ARG A 631 -11.04 26.00 -5.52
N ARG A 632 -10.35 26.69 -6.42
CA ARG A 632 -9.24 27.57 -6.11
C ARG A 632 -9.78 28.91 -5.59
N PRO A 633 -9.28 29.41 -4.45
CA PRO A 633 -9.70 30.70 -3.90
C PRO A 633 -9.16 31.86 -4.73
N SER A 634 -9.83 33.02 -4.62
CA SER A 634 -9.38 34.24 -5.28
C SER A 634 -8.04 34.73 -4.70
N ARG A 635 -7.25 35.46 -5.51
CA ARG A 635 -5.99 36.08 -5.06
C ARG A 635 -6.18 36.99 -3.85
N GLU A 636 -7.33 37.67 -3.78
CA GLU A 636 -7.70 38.54 -2.67
C GLU A 636 -7.87 37.74 -1.37
N ARG A 637 -8.60 36.62 -1.41
CA ARG A 637 -8.80 35.73 -0.26
C ARG A 637 -7.49 35.13 0.23
N VAL A 638 -6.65 34.63 -0.69
CA VAL A 638 -5.30 34.13 -0.36
C VAL A 638 -4.47 35.20 0.35
N ARG A 639 -4.46 36.43 -0.15
CA ARG A 639 -3.72 37.55 0.46
C ARG A 639 -4.33 37.97 1.80
N ALA A 640 -5.65 37.91 1.96
CA ALA A 640 -6.33 38.20 3.22
C ALA A 640 -5.96 37.16 4.30
N PHE A 641 -5.96 35.88 3.95
CA PHE A 641 -5.51 34.79 4.84
C PHE A 641 -4.04 34.95 5.24
N GLN A 642 -3.17 35.28 4.27
CA GLN A 642 -1.76 35.56 4.53
C GLN A 642 -1.58 36.73 5.50
N ARG A 643 -2.25 37.86 5.27
CA ARG A 643 -2.19 39.03 6.16
C ARG A 643 -2.68 38.71 7.57
N ALA A 644 -3.73 37.90 7.70
CA ALA A 644 -4.24 37.48 9.00
C ALA A 644 -3.22 36.64 9.79
N LEU A 645 -2.49 35.73 9.13
CA LEU A 645 -1.39 34.99 9.77
C LEU A 645 -0.24 35.92 10.18
N GLN A 646 0.15 36.85 9.32
CA GLN A 646 1.25 37.79 9.57
C GLN A 646 0.92 38.76 10.71
N ALA A 647 -0.33 39.22 10.80
CA ALA A 647 -0.80 40.07 11.90
C ALA A 647 -0.70 39.37 13.27
N GLU A 648 -0.77 38.03 13.28
CA GLU A 648 -0.58 37.19 14.48
C GLU A 648 0.89 36.81 14.72
N GLY A 649 1.83 37.39 13.96
CA GLY A 649 3.27 37.15 14.08
C GLY A 649 3.76 35.84 13.47
N ILE A 650 2.93 35.16 12.66
CA ILE A 650 3.32 33.93 11.97
C ILE A 650 3.93 34.25 10.61
N ASN A 651 5.12 33.71 10.34
CA ASN A 651 5.72 33.82 9.01
C ASN A 651 4.92 32.98 8.01
N ALA A 652 4.38 33.63 6.98
CA ALA A 652 3.55 32.99 5.96
C ALA A 652 3.92 33.48 4.56
N THR A 653 4.15 32.53 3.64
CA THR A 653 4.37 32.79 2.21
C THR A 653 3.33 32.08 1.37
N VAL A 654 2.95 32.70 0.25
CA VAL A 654 2.19 32.03 -0.81
C VAL A 654 3.17 31.34 -1.73
N ARG A 655 2.97 30.04 -1.98
CA ARG A 655 3.83 29.27 -2.86
C ARG A 655 3.64 29.72 -4.31
N ILE A 656 4.74 30.03 -4.98
CA ILE A 656 4.76 30.27 -6.42
C ILE A 656 4.44 28.95 -7.13
N GLU A 657 3.49 29.02 -8.07
CA GLU A 657 3.01 27.87 -8.81
C GLU A 657 3.87 27.60 -10.04
N ARG A 658 4.10 26.33 -10.31
CA ARG A 658 4.87 25.86 -11.46
C ARG A 658 4.24 24.59 -12.03
N GLY A 659 4.27 24.47 -13.35
CA GLY A 659 3.83 23.26 -14.06
C GLY A 659 2.35 22.88 -13.95
N GLN A 660 1.43 23.83 -13.67
CA GLN A 660 -0.02 23.55 -13.69
C GLN A 660 -0.49 23.06 -15.07
N GLU A 661 0.00 23.67 -16.14
CA GLU A 661 -0.34 23.36 -17.54
C GLU A 661 -0.02 21.90 -17.94
N ILE A 662 0.92 21.26 -17.25
CA ILE A 662 1.30 19.86 -17.46
C ILE A 662 0.83 18.94 -16.34
N ALA A 663 -0.05 19.40 -15.45
CA ALA A 663 -0.49 18.68 -14.26
C ALA A 663 0.70 18.18 -13.40
N ALA A 664 1.68 19.05 -13.17
CA ALA A 664 2.86 18.82 -12.33
C ALA A 664 2.82 19.60 -11.01
N ALA A 665 1.81 20.45 -10.81
CA ALA A 665 1.65 21.18 -9.58
C ALA A 665 1.28 20.24 -8.41
N CYS A 666 1.54 20.69 -7.18
CA CYS A 666 1.31 19.88 -5.99
C CYS A 666 -0.15 19.39 -5.92
N GLY A 667 -0.30 18.08 -5.71
CA GLY A 667 -1.60 17.41 -5.63
C GLY A 667 -2.18 16.95 -6.98
N GLN A 668 -1.55 17.23 -8.12
CA GLN A 668 -2.07 16.86 -9.45
C GLN A 668 -1.45 15.59 -10.05
N LEU A 669 -0.44 15.00 -9.39
CA LEU A 669 0.27 13.85 -9.92
C LEU A 669 -0.62 12.60 -9.97
N ARG A 670 -0.72 12.01 -11.16
CA ARG A 670 -1.59 10.89 -11.48
C ARG A 670 -1.09 10.14 -12.71
N THR A 671 -1.13 8.82 -12.66
CA THR A 671 -0.66 7.90 -13.70
C THR A 671 -1.65 7.61 -14.83
N ASP A 672 -2.71 8.42 -14.99
CA ASP A 672 -3.84 8.19 -15.91
C ASP A 672 -3.43 7.99 -17.39
N VAL A 673 -2.22 8.41 -17.78
CA VAL A 673 -1.64 8.20 -19.13
C VAL A 673 -1.43 6.72 -19.47
N MET A 674 -1.41 5.83 -18.47
CA MET A 674 -1.34 4.37 -18.67
C MET A 674 -2.59 3.78 -19.36
N ASN A 675 -3.72 4.49 -19.36
CA ASN A 675 -4.97 4.04 -20.00
C ASN A 675 -5.11 4.51 -21.47
N GLU A 676 -4.20 5.36 -21.96
CA GLU A 676 -4.21 5.84 -23.36
C GLU A 676 -3.15 5.10 -24.20
N LYS A 677 -3.34 3.79 -24.43
CA LYS A 677 -3.00 3.04 -25.67
C LYS A 677 -3.08 1.52 -25.47
N THR A 678 -4.27 0.98 -25.71
CA THR A 678 -4.57 -0.16 -26.60
C THR A 678 -6.06 -0.40 -26.48
N ALA A 679 -6.86 0.50 -27.07
CA ALA A 679 -8.21 0.12 -27.45
C ALA A 679 -8.05 -0.89 -28.60
N PRO A 680 -8.41 -2.18 -28.44
CA PRO A 680 -8.64 -3.01 -29.59
C PRO A 680 -9.86 -2.42 -30.30
N SER A 681 -9.69 -2.10 -31.57
CA SER A 681 -10.80 -1.82 -32.47
C SER A 681 -11.84 -2.95 -32.37
N GLY A 682 -13.05 -2.60 -31.94
CA GLY A 682 -14.28 -3.38 -32.12
C GLY A 682 -14.33 -4.74 -31.42
N ALA A 683 -14.80 -4.77 -30.18
CA ALA A 683 -15.52 -5.93 -29.65
C ALA A 683 -17.00 -5.56 -29.58
N ALA A 684 -17.81 -6.15 -30.45
CA ALA A 684 -19.25 -5.99 -30.47
C ALA A 684 -19.85 -6.57 -29.18
N PHE A 685 -20.68 -5.78 -28.49
CA PHE A 685 -21.56 -6.27 -27.45
C PHE A 685 -22.60 -7.20 -28.09
N VAL A 686 -22.58 -8.48 -27.75
CA VAL A 686 -23.73 -9.36 -28.00
C VAL A 686 -24.69 -9.17 -26.85
N VAL A 687 -25.71 -8.34 -27.08
CA VAL A 687 -26.90 -8.28 -26.24
C VAL A 687 -27.75 -9.49 -26.62
N ILE A 688 -27.87 -10.46 -25.71
CA ILE A 688 -28.91 -11.48 -25.81
C ILE A 688 -30.14 -10.89 -25.14
N GLU A 689 -31.04 -10.37 -25.96
CA GLU A 689 -32.44 -10.13 -25.61
C GLU A 689 -33.23 -11.45 -25.71
N PRO A 690 -34.39 -11.57 -25.01
CA PRO A 690 -34.91 -12.82 -24.44
C PRO A 690 -35.20 -13.98 -25.41
#